data_AF-A0A1F2QRP8-F1
#
_entry.id   AF-A0A1F2QRP8-F1
#
_cell.length_a   1.000
_cell.length_b   1.000
_cell.length_c   1.000
_cell.angle_alpha   90.00
_cell.angle_beta   90.00
_cell.angle_gamma   90.00
#
_symmetry.space_group_name_H-M   'P 1'
#
loop_
_entity.id
_entity.type
_entity.pdbx_description
1 polymer ?
#
loop_
_entity_poly.entity_id
_entity_poly.type
_entity_poly.pdbx_seq_one_letter_code
_entity_poly.pdbx_strand_id
1 'polypeptide(L)'
;MAPHLRSDARYRQRFLKEAERASRLTDQHIAGLYDVLEEGGETFLVMEYVEGETLRQRLQRPLSIEEFLEIAAQCGEALVAAHARGLVHRDLKPENIMLTPAGQVKVLDFGVAKRLPRPEETAATETFEPSTAGGLSGTPAYMAPETLLEKEADGRADIFSLGVVFYEALTGRHPFLAGSFVATSDRILREAPAPLLELNPRAPAELERIVAKMLAKRPAERYQTAADLLVDLRAVQRGERIELRPSPPAPQPWYRRRVLRVTAALVVLAALVVAWRYWPLPAERVSVVVLPFSNKTGVLQLDEYKLTLTQFLVHSLAGSPNLRVFPYEQLLDIVQPLIDKGEDTSSPQTIQAVASFSNSRFVVVPVVHAIGNTLRVEVEFRDGRTGKTVGSTKAERRLSGSPQETLYSLLDELATEIEGYFKDLGRGVEYEARTAGGRPRTATAALYFNEGQNALARGQYARALEALQKAVQEDRDYALAYAWMGKVYGHLGYDDKARAAAERAEQLITADTPVTDAYFIEANLAERRYDLPAAEQKYLELIRLYPDDAAWHAGLADVYERQGLSAKAVASYEEALRRDPHYIVVHQQLGGVYSRTGKSAEALTHVERALDLYRKLGNREGEAAVLLVLAEVFRQKGEYDRARQQAEVSRKLFDELKSEFGRLWATKITGDIYFSEGNNREARRFYQQVLSGSGELRSNRFVVQSLMNTGVTYLREGDLSRAVEYYERSVDQKWSARRERALASANLGVLYIEYGPDPERGFQLAQDALETFRTMGDALWEARSTTTLGIYFMNTGRYSESVEHFQQAERLSRSRDFAEGIALANYNLGRCYFFQNDYARALDALEAALNHYREQKDPFGVALAQILLGWTHARLGDRSMAQALLKEGIQVSQQKGYGELLPDAYTAVGELHRESGDAERARQSFRKGSELWKEPSVSESSIEARSYFGLMEAERGDRERGLSLCRQAAERARRLQHLHTLARTLINLAQVHVLRKEYARAIEDLDEVPVAGERTAGLELRARAFYLRGRALEGMGRSQEAKAAFSKAREAIRSLHLSLAAAHRESFAARKDIQPLFP
;
A
#
# COMPACT_ATOMS: atom_id res chain seq x y z
N MET A 1 12.03 21.82 -22.38
CA MET A 1 11.66 20.50 -21.79
C MET A 1 10.23 20.54 -21.20
N ALA A 2 9.61 19.39 -20.88
CA ALA A 2 8.36 19.38 -20.08
C ALA A 2 8.64 19.91 -18.65
N PRO A 3 7.70 20.63 -18.00
CA PRO A 3 7.97 21.39 -16.76
C PRO A 3 8.50 20.58 -15.57
N HIS A 4 8.15 19.29 -15.47
CA HIS A 4 8.52 18.41 -14.36
C HIS A 4 9.95 17.83 -14.49
N LEU A 5 10.51 17.79 -15.72
CA LEU A 5 11.91 17.38 -15.95
C LEU A 5 12.92 18.50 -15.58
N ARG A 6 12.43 19.71 -15.28
CA ARG A 6 13.24 20.89 -14.94
C ARG A 6 13.85 20.84 -13.52
N SER A 7 13.38 19.95 -12.63
CA SER A 7 13.76 19.94 -11.21
C SER A 7 14.72 18.81 -10.77
N ASP A 8 15.04 17.84 -11.62
CA ASP A 8 15.92 16.71 -11.27
C ASP A 8 17.40 16.99 -11.61
N ALA A 9 18.18 17.36 -10.58
CA ALA A 9 19.60 17.64 -10.69
C ALA A 9 20.44 16.45 -11.21
N ARG A 10 20.02 15.19 -10.97
CA ARG A 10 20.72 13.99 -11.46
C ARG A 10 20.43 13.68 -12.92
N TYR A 11 19.27 14.07 -13.43
CA TYR A 11 18.95 13.98 -14.86
C TYR A 11 19.76 15.00 -15.65
N ARG A 12 19.80 16.26 -15.19
CA ARG A 12 20.58 17.35 -15.79
C ARG A 12 22.08 17.04 -15.87
N GLN A 13 22.67 16.48 -14.81
CA GLN A 13 24.09 16.12 -14.81
C GLN A 13 24.43 14.96 -15.76
N ARG A 14 23.49 14.04 -16.03
CA ARG A 14 23.65 12.97 -17.03
C ARG A 14 23.42 13.47 -18.45
N PHE A 15 22.43 14.33 -18.65
CA PHE A 15 22.13 14.99 -19.93
C PHE A 15 23.35 15.75 -20.48
N LEU A 16 24.00 16.56 -19.63
CA LEU A 16 25.22 17.30 -19.99
C LEU A 16 26.39 16.36 -20.33
N LYS A 17 26.56 15.24 -19.60
CA LYS A 17 27.59 14.24 -19.89
C LYS A 17 27.33 13.47 -21.20
N GLU A 18 26.08 13.23 -21.57
CA GLU A 18 25.73 12.59 -22.84
C GLU A 18 25.92 13.56 -24.01
N ALA A 19 25.52 14.83 -23.86
CA ALA A 19 25.77 15.87 -24.85
C ALA A 19 27.28 16.12 -25.10
N GLU A 20 28.11 16.08 -24.05
CA GLU A 20 29.58 16.19 -24.18
C GLU A 20 30.21 14.98 -24.89
N ARG A 21 29.59 13.79 -24.79
CA ARG A 21 30.03 12.60 -25.54
C ARG A 21 29.62 12.67 -27.01
N ALA A 22 28.44 13.22 -27.29
CA ALA A 22 27.93 13.41 -28.65
C ALA A 22 28.68 14.51 -29.42
N SER A 23 29.12 15.60 -28.77
CA SER A 23 29.88 16.70 -29.41
C SER A 23 31.26 16.31 -29.95
N ARG A 24 31.82 15.18 -29.50
CA ARG A 24 33.10 14.64 -29.97
C ARG A 24 32.99 13.80 -31.25
N LEU A 25 31.79 13.62 -31.79
CA LEU A 25 31.52 12.85 -33.00
C LEU A 25 31.39 13.79 -34.20
N THR A 26 32.45 13.88 -35.01
CA THR A 26 32.39 14.53 -36.33
C THR A 26 32.44 13.43 -37.39
N ASP A 27 31.30 13.22 -38.07
CA ASP A 27 31.16 12.26 -39.17
C ASP A 27 30.33 12.90 -40.28
N GLN A 28 30.59 12.52 -41.53
CA GLN A 28 29.91 13.10 -42.68
C GLN A 28 28.39 12.82 -42.69
N HIS A 29 27.94 11.73 -42.06
CA HIS A 29 26.54 11.31 -42.02
C HIS A 29 25.83 11.61 -40.69
N ILE A 30 26.48 12.35 -39.79
CA ILE A 30 25.92 12.72 -38.49
C ILE A 30 26.01 14.23 -38.35
N ALA A 31 24.93 14.87 -37.89
CA ALA A 31 24.97 16.32 -37.64
C ALA A 31 25.85 16.62 -36.42
N GLY A 32 26.79 17.56 -36.59
CA GLY A 32 27.67 17.97 -35.51
C GLY A 32 26.90 18.71 -34.40
N LEU A 33 27.18 18.38 -33.13
CA LEU A 33 26.74 19.17 -31.99
C LEU A 33 27.87 20.14 -31.61
N TYR A 34 27.65 21.44 -31.79
CA TYR A 34 28.66 22.47 -31.57
C TYR A 34 28.73 22.94 -30.12
N ASP A 35 27.60 23.13 -29.45
CA ASP A 35 27.57 23.62 -28.07
C ASP A 35 26.27 23.27 -27.31
N VAL A 36 26.29 23.39 -25.99
CA VAL A 36 25.13 23.27 -25.10
C VAL A 36 25.05 24.53 -24.25
N LEU A 37 24.05 25.36 -24.51
CA LEU A 37 23.85 26.63 -23.80
C LEU A 37 22.77 26.47 -22.72
N GLU A 38 22.91 27.22 -21.63
CA GLU A 38 21.88 27.34 -20.60
C GLU A 38 21.46 28.80 -20.45
N GLU A 39 20.18 29.10 -20.70
CA GLU A 39 19.64 30.45 -20.55
C GLU A 39 18.21 30.37 -19.99
N GLY A 40 17.90 31.15 -18.95
CA GLY A 40 16.57 31.18 -18.34
C GLY A 40 16.07 29.88 -17.70
N GLY A 41 16.98 28.95 -17.36
CA GLY A 41 16.62 27.62 -16.84
C GLY A 41 16.20 26.61 -17.92
N GLU A 42 16.35 26.95 -19.20
CA GLU A 42 16.24 26.04 -20.33
C GLU A 42 17.62 25.71 -20.89
N THR A 43 17.79 24.47 -21.33
CA THR A 43 19.01 24.00 -22.00
C THR A 43 18.77 24.00 -23.51
N PHE A 44 19.63 24.69 -24.25
CA PHE A 44 19.62 24.79 -25.70
C PHE A 44 20.76 23.97 -26.29
N LEU A 45 20.47 23.20 -27.35
CA LEU A 45 21.49 22.47 -28.11
C LEU A 45 21.81 23.25 -29.37
N VAL A 46 23.07 23.65 -29.53
CA VAL A 46 23.56 24.31 -30.75
C VAL A 46 24.16 23.24 -31.64
N MET A 47 23.52 22.97 -32.77
CA MET A 47 23.91 21.93 -33.72
C MET A 47 24.12 22.48 -35.13
N GLU A 48 24.74 21.66 -35.96
CA GLU A 48 24.90 21.89 -37.40
C GLU A 48 23.54 22.15 -38.06
N TYR A 49 23.44 23.27 -38.77
CA TYR A 49 22.33 23.53 -39.66
C TYR A 49 22.51 22.72 -40.94
N VAL A 50 21.68 21.69 -41.12
CA VAL A 50 21.66 20.87 -42.33
C VAL A 50 20.63 21.43 -43.29
N GLU A 51 21.08 22.01 -44.39
CA GLU A 51 20.19 22.47 -45.47
C GLU A 51 19.62 21.28 -46.24
N GLY A 52 18.29 21.26 -46.46
CA GLY A 52 17.61 20.16 -47.16
C GLY A 52 16.20 19.88 -46.63
N GLU A 53 15.72 18.65 -46.85
CA GLU A 53 14.42 18.17 -46.36
C GLU A 53 14.59 16.94 -45.45
N THR A 54 13.61 16.67 -44.57
CA THR A 54 13.62 15.44 -43.75
C THR A 54 13.18 14.23 -44.57
N LEU A 55 13.59 13.04 -44.17
CA LEU A 55 13.12 11.80 -44.79
C LEU A 55 11.60 11.72 -44.69
N ARG A 56 10.97 12.16 -43.59
CA ARG A 56 9.50 12.28 -43.48
C ARG A 56 8.89 13.06 -44.65
N GLN A 57 9.45 14.23 -44.99
CA GLN A 57 8.98 15.05 -46.11
C GLN A 57 9.23 14.34 -47.45
N ARG A 58 10.37 13.68 -47.62
CA ARG A 58 10.70 12.90 -48.81
C ARG A 58 9.76 11.71 -49.03
N LEU A 59 9.36 11.00 -47.96
CA LEU A 59 8.46 9.84 -48.00
C LEU A 59 7.04 10.20 -48.47
N GLN A 60 6.66 11.49 -48.52
CA GLN A 60 5.38 11.92 -49.12
C GLN A 60 5.34 11.70 -50.63
N ARG A 61 6.51 11.51 -51.26
CA ARG A 61 6.67 11.20 -52.68
C ARG A 61 7.23 9.79 -52.82
N PRO A 62 6.81 9.00 -53.83
CA PRO A 62 7.37 7.67 -54.05
C PRO A 62 8.91 7.69 -54.16
N LEU A 63 9.55 6.70 -53.56
CA LEU A 63 10.99 6.45 -53.67
C LEU A 63 11.24 5.31 -54.64
N SER A 64 12.23 5.46 -55.53
CA SER A 64 12.73 4.30 -56.27
C SER A 64 13.52 3.39 -55.34
N ILE A 65 13.72 2.13 -55.75
CA ILE A 65 14.50 1.18 -54.95
C ILE A 65 15.97 1.60 -54.90
N GLU A 66 16.48 2.18 -55.99
CA GLU A 66 17.85 2.68 -56.10
C GLU A 66 18.08 3.83 -55.11
N GLU A 67 17.18 4.80 -55.08
CA GLU A 67 17.25 5.95 -54.18
C GLU A 67 17.07 5.52 -52.71
N PHE A 68 16.17 4.57 -52.45
CA PHE A 68 16.03 3.97 -51.12
C PHE A 68 17.33 3.30 -50.65
N LEU A 69 17.99 2.51 -51.52
CA LEU A 69 19.22 1.80 -51.18
C LEU A 69 20.37 2.76 -50.89
N GLU A 70 20.46 3.88 -51.62
CA GLU A 70 21.44 4.95 -51.36
C GLU A 70 21.22 5.59 -49.99
N ILE A 71 19.98 5.93 -49.64
CA ILE A 71 19.63 6.48 -48.33
C ILE A 71 19.88 5.45 -47.22
N ALA A 72 19.48 4.19 -47.44
CA ALA A 72 19.62 3.12 -46.48
C ALA A 72 21.08 2.80 -46.15
N ALA A 73 21.96 2.80 -47.17
CA ALA A 73 23.39 2.61 -46.98
C ALA A 73 24.00 3.74 -46.13
N GLN A 74 23.69 5.00 -46.44
CA GLN A 74 24.20 6.14 -45.67
C GLN A 74 23.67 6.18 -44.23
N CYS A 75 22.42 5.78 -43.98
CA CYS A 75 21.89 5.56 -42.62
C CYS A 75 22.68 4.45 -41.88
N GLY A 76 23.03 3.37 -42.56
CA GLY A 76 23.87 2.30 -42.02
C GLY A 76 25.28 2.80 -41.66
N GLU A 77 25.87 3.66 -42.50
CA GLU A 77 27.17 4.30 -42.26
C GLU A 77 27.14 5.19 -41.01
N ALA A 78 26.08 5.99 -40.83
CA ALA A 78 25.88 6.79 -39.64
C ALA A 78 25.82 5.93 -38.36
N LEU A 79 25.06 4.82 -38.38
CA LEU A 79 24.99 3.92 -37.22
C LEU A 79 26.33 3.22 -36.94
N VAL A 80 27.08 2.82 -37.99
CA VAL A 80 28.43 2.25 -37.83
C VAL A 80 29.36 3.24 -37.13
N ALA A 81 29.39 4.49 -37.59
CA ALA A 81 30.26 5.53 -37.04
C ALA A 81 29.94 5.85 -35.57
N ALA A 82 28.66 5.89 -35.21
CA ALA A 82 28.18 6.13 -33.85
C ALA A 82 28.44 4.94 -32.92
N HIS A 83 28.06 3.72 -33.33
CA HIS A 83 28.17 2.50 -32.51
C HIS A 83 29.64 2.14 -32.23
N ALA A 84 30.55 2.41 -33.18
CA ALA A 84 31.99 2.21 -32.98
C ALA A 84 32.57 3.05 -31.82
N ARG A 85 31.89 4.14 -31.44
CA ARG A 85 32.24 5.02 -30.32
C ARG A 85 31.34 4.82 -29.10
N GLY A 86 30.50 3.80 -29.11
CA GLY A 86 29.59 3.47 -28.01
C GLY A 86 28.40 4.42 -27.88
N LEU A 87 28.06 5.18 -28.93
CA LEU A 87 26.90 6.08 -28.96
C LEU A 87 25.72 5.35 -29.57
N VAL A 88 24.57 5.37 -28.90
CA VAL A 88 23.30 4.74 -29.34
C VAL A 88 22.27 5.86 -29.49
N HIS A 89 21.54 5.88 -30.61
CA HIS A 89 20.66 6.99 -30.98
C HIS A 89 19.37 7.04 -30.15
N ARG A 90 18.66 5.92 -30.02
CA ARG A 90 17.43 5.71 -29.22
C ARG A 90 16.14 6.41 -29.66
N ASP A 91 16.19 7.46 -30.48
CA ASP A 91 15.01 8.10 -31.10
C ASP A 91 15.07 8.19 -32.64
N LEU A 92 15.44 7.09 -33.30
CA LEU A 92 15.59 7.10 -34.76
C LEU A 92 14.21 6.99 -35.46
N LYS A 93 13.89 7.99 -36.27
CA LYS A 93 12.61 8.14 -37.00
C LYS A 93 12.80 9.02 -38.25
N PRO A 94 11.85 9.03 -39.21
CA PRO A 94 12.03 9.76 -40.47
C PRO A 94 12.22 11.28 -40.31
N GLU A 95 11.76 11.86 -39.20
CA GLU A 95 11.94 13.28 -38.89
C GLU A 95 13.40 13.62 -38.50
N ASN A 96 14.16 12.64 -37.99
CA ASN A 96 15.53 12.82 -37.50
C ASN A 96 16.59 12.42 -38.55
N ILE A 97 16.18 12.19 -39.80
CA ILE A 97 17.06 11.86 -40.93
C ILE A 97 16.87 12.95 -41.97
N MET A 98 17.91 13.73 -42.27
CA MET A 98 17.88 14.80 -43.27
C MET A 98 18.58 14.39 -44.56
N LEU A 99 18.05 14.85 -45.69
CA LEU A 99 18.60 14.69 -47.03
C LEU A 99 19.01 16.08 -47.54
N THR A 100 20.30 16.25 -47.79
CA THR A 100 20.81 17.50 -48.36
C THR A 100 20.48 17.61 -49.86
N PRO A 101 20.49 18.82 -50.46
CA PRO A 101 20.34 18.99 -51.90
C PRO A 101 21.36 18.19 -52.75
N ALA A 102 22.49 17.81 -52.16
CA ALA A 102 23.52 16.98 -52.78
C ALA A 102 23.27 15.46 -52.66
N GLY A 103 22.15 15.03 -52.06
CA GLY A 103 21.81 13.61 -51.88
C GLY A 103 22.49 12.95 -50.68
N GLN A 104 23.06 13.73 -49.77
CA GLN A 104 23.73 13.21 -48.58
C GLN A 104 22.76 13.07 -47.41
N VAL A 105 22.82 11.93 -46.71
CA VAL A 105 22.07 11.70 -45.47
C VAL A 105 22.85 12.26 -44.28
N LYS A 106 22.17 13.02 -43.43
CA LYS A 106 22.62 13.40 -42.09
C LYS A 106 21.59 13.01 -41.03
N VAL A 107 22.01 12.20 -40.06
CA VAL A 107 21.19 11.80 -38.91
C VAL A 107 21.36 12.82 -37.79
N LEU A 108 20.25 13.32 -37.27
CA LEU A 108 20.16 14.35 -36.22
C LEU A 108 19.91 13.73 -34.84
N ASP A 109 20.09 14.49 -33.75
CA ASP A 109 19.63 14.15 -32.39
C ASP A 109 20.18 12.85 -31.76
N PHE A 110 21.46 12.52 -31.98
CA PHE A 110 22.09 11.37 -31.32
C PHE A 110 22.13 11.53 -29.79
N GLY A 111 21.41 10.66 -29.07
CA GLY A 111 21.69 10.33 -27.68
C GLY A 111 21.51 11.47 -26.66
N VAL A 112 20.75 12.53 -26.98
CA VAL A 112 20.51 13.65 -26.05
C VAL A 112 19.20 13.43 -25.28
N ALA A 113 19.23 12.43 -24.39
CA ALA A 113 18.21 11.93 -23.46
C ALA A 113 16.71 12.20 -23.71
N LYS A 114 15.97 11.13 -24.01
CA LYS A 114 14.58 10.95 -23.56
C LYS A 114 14.44 9.59 -22.90
N ARG A 115 14.07 9.56 -21.61
CA ARG A 115 13.41 8.40 -21.02
C ARG A 115 11.90 8.58 -21.23
N LEU A 116 11.19 7.47 -21.44
CA LEU A 116 9.73 7.43 -21.46
C LEU A 116 9.15 8.06 -20.17
N PRO A 117 7.99 8.76 -20.24
CA PRO A 117 7.30 9.19 -19.04
C PRO A 117 6.96 7.95 -18.18
N ARG A 118 7.23 8.03 -16.87
CA ARG A 118 6.81 7.00 -15.92
C ARG A 118 5.28 6.86 -15.97
N PRO A 119 4.71 5.64 -15.84
CA PRO A 119 3.29 5.46 -15.57
C PRO A 119 2.84 6.06 -14.23
N GLU A 120 3.77 6.52 -13.38
CA GLU A 120 3.49 7.10 -12.07
C GLU A 120 3.16 8.61 -12.11
N GLU A 121 3.23 9.28 -13.28
CA GLU A 121 2.92 10.70 -13.41
C GLU A 121 1.98 10.97 -14.60
N THR A 122 0.72 10.54 -14.50
CA THR A 122 -0.36 11.09 -15.35
C THR A 122 -1.08 12.21 -14.61
N ALA A 123 -0.74 13.44 -14.97
CA ALA A 123 -1.71 14.53 -14.96
C ALA A 123 -2.82 14.20 -15.99
N ALA A 124 -4.06 14.35 -15.54
CA ALA A 124 -5.31 14.56 -16.25
C ALA A 124 -5.48 14.03 -17.69
N THR A 125 -6.57 13.28 -17.86
CA THR A 125 -7.38 13.25 -19.09
C THR A 125 -7.61 14.67 -19.63
N GLU A 126 -6.80 15.10 -20.57
CA GLU A 126 -7.24 16.06 -21.59
C GLU A 126 -7.70 15.26 -22.81
N THR A 127 -8.96 15.48 -23.16
CA THR A 127 -9.59 15.04 -24.40
C THR A 127 -8.72 15.41 -25.60
N PHE A 128 -8.25 14.39 -26.32
CA PHE A 128 -7.64 14.55 -27.63
C PHE A 128 -8.71 15.03 -28.63
N GLU A 129 -8.75 16.34 -28.89
CA GLU A 129 -9.30 16.83 -30.16
C GLU A 129 -8.29 16.63 -31.28
N PRO A 130 -8.71 16.20 -32.48
CA PRO A 130 -7.84 16.14 -33.64
C PRO A 130 -7.66 17.56 -34.21
N SER A 131 -6.79 18.36 -33.60
CA SER A 131 -6.36 19.63 -34.19
C SER A 131 -5.13 19.41 -35.06
N THR A 132 -5.30 19.76 -36.33
CA THR A 132 -4.25 19.92 -37.32
C THR A 132 -3.19 20.93 -36.83
N ALA A 133 -1.93 20.50 -36.86
CA ALA A 133 -0.69 21.24 -36.56
C ALA A 133 -0.29 21.36 -35.07
N GLY A 134 0.70 20.55 -34.66
CA GLY A 134 1.45 20.71 -33.40
C GLY A 134 1.48 19.47 -32.48
N GLY A 135 2.00 18.34 -32.96
CA GLY A 135 1.95 17.04 -32.27
C GLY A 135 2.94 16.85 -31.11
N LEU A 136 2.50 16.05 -30.13
CA LEU A 136 3.24 15.54 -28.96
C LEU A 136 4.70 15.15 -29.27
N SER A 137 5.60 15.59 -28.40
CA SER A 137 7.05 15.37 -28.49
C SER A 137 7.45 13.94 -28.10
N GLY A 138 7.30 13.00 -29.04
CA GLY A 138 7.92 11.67 -29.04
C GLY A 138 6.96 10.59 -29.51
N THR A 139 7.03 10.19 -30.78
CA THR A 139 6.18 9.12 -31.33
C THR A 139 6.74 7.75 -30.91
N PRO A 140 6.06 7.00 -30.03
CA PRO A 140 6.54 5.70 -29.53
C PRO A 140 6.54 4.60 -30.60
N ALA A 141 6.01 4.89 -31.78
CA ALA A 141 5.81 3.95 -32.87
C ALA A 141 7.12 3.35 -33.43
N TYR A 142 8.26 4.02 -33.28
CA TYR A 142 9.58 3.56 -33.77
C TYR A 142 10.44 2.88 -32.70
N MET A 143 9.97 2.76 -31.46
CA MET A 143 10.78 2.21 -30.37
C MET A 143 11.00 0.70 -30.49
N ALA A 144 12.18 0.23 -30.08
CA ALA A 144 12.46 -1.19 -29.96
C ALA A 144 11.72 -1.83 -28.77
N PRO A 145 11.35 -3.14 -28.85
CA PRO A 145 10.70 -3.88 -27.76
C PRO A 145 11.39 -3.74 -26.40
N GLU A 146 12.72 -3.83 -26.37
CA GLU A 146 13.51 -3.69 -25.14
C GLU A 146 13.48 -2.28 -24.55
N THR A 147 13.34 -1.25 -25.38
CA THR A 147 13.20 0.16 -24.95
C THR A 147 11.83 0.39 -24.31
N LEU A 148 10.76 -0.19 -24.86
CA LEU A 148 9.42 -0.14 -24.27
C LEU A 148 9.32 -0.89 -22.93
N LEU A 149 10.14 -1.93 -22.74
CA LEU A 149 10.20 -2.72 -21.50
C LEU A 149 11.23 -2.19 -20.49
N GLU A 150 11.77 -0.99 -20.70
CA GLU A 150 12.79 -0.35 -19.86
C GLU A 150 14.06 -1.19 -19.61
N LYS A 151 14.43 -2.07 -20.54
CA LYS A 151 15.69 -2.84 -20.48
C LYS A 151 16.85 -1.99 -21.03
N GLU A 152 18.10 -2.33 -20.67
CA GLU A 152 19.27 -1.66 -21.25
C GLU A 152 19.33 -1.89 -22.76
N ALA A 153 19.14 -0.82 -23.53
CA ALA A 153 19.19 -0.82 -24.99
C ALA A 153 20.60 -0.52 -25.49
N ASP A 154 21.13 -1.38 -26.36
CA ASP A 154 22.38 -1.20 -27.09
C ASP A 154 22.11 -0.83 -28.57
N GLY A 155 23.15 -0.76 -29.40
CA GLY A 155 23.03 -0.39 -30.82
C GLY A 155 22.01 -1.23 -31.62
N ARG A 156 21.62 -2.42 -31.15
CA ARG A 156 20.60 -3.25 -31.82
C ARG A 156 19.19 -2.68 -31.69
N ALA A 157 18.95 -1.76 -30.75
CA ALA A 157 17.71 -1.00 -30.68
C ALA A 157 17.60 -0.01 -31.85
N ASP A 158 18.67 0.69 -32.20
CA ASP A 158 18.69 1.61 -33.36
C ASP A 158 18.46 0.85 -34.67
N ILE A 159 18.99 -0.37 -34.79
CA ILE A 159 18.77 -1.25 -35.94
C ILE A 159 17.28 -1.61 -36.08
N PHE A 160 16.57 -1.84 -34.98
CA PHE A 160 15.13 -2.08 -35.02
C PHE A 160 14.36 -0.83 -35.45
N SER A 161 14.66 0.33 -34.85
CA SER A 161 14.03 1.60 -35.19
C SER A 161 14.25 1.96 -36.67
N LEU A 162 15.47 1.76 -37.20
CA LEU A 162 15.76 1.93 -38.62
C LEU A 162 14.98 0.92 -39.48
N GLY A 163 14.75 -0.29 -38.98
CA GLY A 163 13.95 -1.32 -39.66
C GLY A 163 12.49 -0.89 -39.83
N VAL A 164 11.94 -0.18 -38.84
CA VAL A 164 10.59 0.41 -38.92
C VAL A 164 10.57 1.51 -39.99
N VAL A 165 11.58 2.39 -40.02
CA VAL A 165 11.74 3.43 -41.05
C VAL A 165 11.86 2.82 -42.44
N PHE A 166 12.65 1.77 -42.62
CA PHE A 166 12.84 1.11 -43.91
C PHE A 166 11.58 0.41 -44.41
N TYR A 167 10.87 -0.28 -43.51
CA TYR A 167 9.58 -0.88 -43.84
C TYR A 167 8.59 0.18 -44.32
N GLU A 168 8.49 1.30 -43.61
CA GLU A 168 7.61 2.40 -43.99
C GLU A 168 8.04 3.05 -45.31
N ALA A 169 9.33 3.25 -45.54
CA ALA A 169 9.85 3.81 -46.78
C ALA A 169 9.53 2.94 -48.00
N LEU A 170 9.60 1.63 -47.85
CA LEU A 170 9.37 0.67 -48.93
C LEU A 170 7.89 0.38 -49.18
N THR A 171 7.02 0.51 -48.17
CA THR A 171 5.60 0.12 -48.26
C THR A 171 4.63 1.31 -48.21
N GLY A 172 5.10 2.48 -47.81
CA GLY A 172 4.26 3.66 -47.51
C GLY A 172 3.41 3.50 -46.25
N ARG A 173 3.59 2.43 -45.45
CA ARG A 173 2.79 2.15 -44.25
C ARG A 173 3.67 1.81 -43.06
N HIS A 174 3.30 2.31 -41.89
CA HIS A 174 3.99 1.96 -40.64
C HIS A 174 3.65 0.51 -40.21
N PRO A 175 4.64 -0.33 -39.83
CA PRO A 175 4.41 -1.76 -39.56
C PRO A 175 3.57 -2.06 -38.32
N PHE A 176 3.59 -1.20 -37.30
CA PHE A 176 2.97 -1.46 -35.98
C PHE A 176 1.99 -0.40 -35.48
N LEU A 177 1.65 0.62 -36.29
CA LEU A 177 0.87 1.76 -35.79
C LEU A 177 -0.58 1.34 -35.50
N ALA A 178 -1.11 1.76 -34.35
CA ALA A 178 -2.49 1.51 -33.94
C ALA A 178 -3.15 2.77 -33.39
N GLY A 179 -4.46 2.72 -33.10
CA GLY A 179 -5.25 3.89 -32.66
C GLY A 179 -4.93 4.43 -31.27
N SER A 180 -4.05 3.78 -30.50
CA SER A 180 -3.59 4.25 -29.19
C SER A 180 -2.13 3.88 -28.92
N PHE A 181 -1.53 4.55 -27.94
CA PHE A 181 -0.16 4.29 -27.46
C PHE A 181 -0.01 2.83 -26.99
N VAL A 182 -0.96 2.35 -26.18
CA VAL A 182 -0.93 1.00 -25.59
C VAL A 182 -1.07 -0.06 -26.68
N ALA A 183 -1.99 0.15 -27.63
CA ALA A 183 -2.17 -0.77 -28.75
C ALA A 183 -0.91 -0.82 -29.64
N THR A 184 -0.30 0.33 -29.94
CA THR A 184 0.94 0.39 -30.73
C THR A 184 2.09 -0.33 -30.00
N SER A 185 2.17 -0.17 -28.68
CA SER A 185 3.19 -0.84 -27.85
C SER A 185 3.01 -2.34 -27.84
N ASP A 186 1.78 -2.86 -27.73
CA ASP A 186 1.52 -4.30 -27.78
C ASP A 186 1.89 -4.90 -29.14
N ARG A 187 1.58 -4.21 -30.25
CA ARG A 187 2.01 -4.62 -31.60
C ARG A 187 3.52 -4.67 -31.75
N ILE A 188 4.23 -3.66 -31.25
CA ILE A 188 5.69 -3.65 -31.25
C ILE A 188 6.24 -4.84 -30.44
N LEU A 189 5.64 -5.19 -29.31
CA LEU A 189 6.10 -6.28 -28.45
C LEU A 189 5.80 -7.67 -29.01
N ARG A 190 4.68 -7.86 -29.72
CA ARG A 190 4.14 -9.20 -30.01
C ARG A 190 3.86 -9.51 -31.48
N GLU A 191 3.49 -8.53 -32.29
CA GLU A 191 3.03 -8.77 -33.66
C GLU A 191 4.17 -8.70 -34.68
N ALA A 192 4.17 -9.60 -35.66
CA ALA A 192 5.06 -9.51 -36.83
C ALA A 192 4.44 -8.56 -37.88
N PRO A 193 5.24 -7.77 -38.61
CA PRO A 193 4.73 -6.91 -39.67
C PRO A 193 4.17 -7.76 -40.83
N ALA A 194 3.27 -7.18 -41.64
CA ALA A 194 2.84 -7.82 -42.87
C ALA A 194 4.05 -8.05 -43.81
N PRO A 195 4.01 -9.09 -44.68
CA PRO A 195 5.09 -9.31 -45.64
C PRO A 195 5.28 -8.08 -46.55
N LEU A 196 6.53 -7.66 -46.73
CA LEU A 196 6.89 -6.45 -47.47
C LEU A 196 6.53 -6.59 -48.95
N LEU A 197 6.78 -7.77 -49.53
CA LEU A 197 6.52 -8.04 -50.94
C LEU A 197 5.02 -8.08 -51.29
N GLU A 198 4.14 -8.30 -50.31
CA GLU A 198 2.68 -8.18 -50.52
C GLU A 198 2.26 -6.73 -50.74
N LEU A 199 2.93 -5.78 -50.07
CA LEU A 199 2.63 -4.35 -50.15
C LEU A 199 3.44 -3.62 -51.24
N ASN A 200 4.65 -4.08 -51.52
CA ASN A 200 5.49 -3.57 -52.62
C ASN A 200 6.17 -4.73 -53.38
N PRO A 201 5.48 -5.32 -54.39
CA PRO A 201 6.04 -6.40 -55.21
C PRO A 201 7.25 -6.00 -56.07
N ARG A 202 7.57 -4.71 -56.19
CA ARG A 202 8.73 -4.21 -56.96
C ARG A 202 10.02 -4.20 -56.15
N ALA A 203 9.95 -4.40 -54.83
CA ALA A 203 11.15 -4.49 -54.00
C ALA A 203 11.87 -5.84 -54.23
N PRO A 204 13.21 -5.87 -54.25
CA PRO A 204 13.98 -7.11 -54.22
C PRO A 204 13.62 -7.97 -53.00
N ALA A 205 13.51 -9.29 -53.18
CA ALA A 205 13.18 -10.22 -52.10
C ALA A 205 14.20 -10.18 -50.95
N GLU A 206 15.43 -9.81 -51.27
CA GLU A 206 16.53 -9.61 -50.36
C GLU A 206 16.27 -8.45 -49.39
N LEU A 207 15.54 -7.40 -49.78
CA LEU A 207 15.15 -6.31 -48.88
C LEU A 207 14.14 -6.75 -47.83
N GLU A 208 13.16 -7.58 -48.21
CA GLU A 208 12.22 -8.17 -47.24
C GLU A 208 12.98 -8.99 -46.19
N ARG A 209 13.96 -9.78 -46.62
CA ARG A 209 14.82 -10.57 -45.73
C ARG A 209 15.64 -9.70 -44.78
N ILE A 210 16.20 -8.58 -45.25
CA ILE A 210 16.95 -7.63 -44.41
C ILE A 210 16.02 -6.97 -43.39
N VAL A 211 14.89 -6.41 -43.83
CA VAL A 211 13.93 -5.68 -42.98
C VAL A 211 13.32 -6.60 -41.92
N ALA A 212 12.95 -7.84 -42.29
CA ALA A 212 12.45 -8.84 -41.34
C ALA A 212 13.47 -9.15 -40.23
N LYS A 213 14.77 -9.25 -40.59
CA LYS A 213 15.85 -9.47 -39.61
C LYS A 213 16.06 -8.25 -38.71
N MET A 214 15.92 -7.03 -39.23
CA MET A 214 15.98 -5.79 -38.41
C MET A 214 14.81 -5.72 -37.41
N LEU A 215 13.61 -6.16 -37.81
CA LEU A 215 12.37 -6.12 -37.02
C LEU A 215 12.15 -7.33 -36.11
N ALA A 216 13.14 -8.22 -35.96
CA ALA A 216 13.04 -9.35 -35.03
C ALA A 216 12.83 -8.87 -33.59
N LYS A 217 11.89 -9.47 -32.85
CA LYS A 217 11.54 -8.97 -31.51
C LYS A 217 12.65 -9.18 -30.48
N ARG A 218 13.42 -10.27 -30.62
CA ARG A 218 14.56 -10.57 -29.75
C ARG A 218 15.84 -9.97 -30.33
N PRO A 219 16.62 -9.18 -29.56
CA PRO A 219 17.87 -8.56 -30.06
C PRO A 219 18.91 -9.56 -30.59
N ALA A 220 18.94 -10.79 -30.08
CA ALA A 220 19.85 -11.85 -30.56
C ALA A 220 19.54 -12.35 -31.99
N GLU A 221 18.30 -12.14 -32.46
CA GLU A 221 17.85 -12.57 -33.79
C GLU A 221 18.05 -11.46 -34.84
N ARG A 222 18.39 -10.23 -34.41
CA ARG A 222 18.73 -9.10 -35.29
C ARG A 222 20.18 -9.15 -35.77
N TYR A 223 20.54 -8.22 -36.64
CA TYR A 223 21.95 -7.88 -36.88
C TYR A 223 22.62 -7.50 -35.56
N GLN A 224 23.79 -8.11 -35.29
CA GLN A 224 24.52 -7.84 -34.04
C GLN A 224 25.33 -6.54 -34.12
N THR A 225 25.63 -6.07 -35.33
CA THR A 225 26.31 -4.79 -35.57
C THR A 225 25.69 -4.08 -36.78
N ALA A 226 25.72 -2.74 -36.77
CA ALA A 226 25.30 -1.94 -37.94
C ALA A 226 26.22 -2.18 -39.16
N ALA A 227 27.45 -2.64 -38.94
CA ALA A 227 28.39 -2.96 -40.02
C ALA A 227 27.93 -4.19 -40.82
N ASP A 228 27.39 -5.22 -40.16
CA ASP A 228 26.81 -6.38 -40.85
C ASP A 228 25.58 -5.99 -41.68
N LEU A 229 24.72 -5.10 -41.15
CA LEU A 229 23.59 -4.55 -41.90
C LEU A 229 24.07 -3.79 -43.15
N LEU A 230 25.08 -2.92 -43.00
CA LEU A 230 25.61 -2.12 -44.10
C LEU A 230 26.21 -2.99 -45.23
N VAL A 231 26.88 -4.09 -44.87
CA VAL A 231 27.41 -5.06 -45.85
C VAL A 231 26.30 -5.65 -46.70
N ASP A 232 25.22 -6.11 -46.05
CA ASP A 232 24.08 -6.73 -46.76
C ASP A 232 23.31 -5.71 -47.61
N LEU A 233 23.13 -4.46 -47.12
CA LEU A 233 22.52 -3.37 -47.91
C LEU A 233 23.33 -3.06 -49.17
N ARG A 234 24.65 -2.93 -49.06
CA ARG A 234 25.54 -2.66 -50.20
C ARG A 234 25.61 -3.83 -51.19
N ALA A 235 25.46 -5.07 -50.71
CA ALA A 235 25.38 -6.24 -51.59
C ALA A 235 24.10 -6.22 -52.44
N VAL A 236 22.94 -5.91 -51.83
CA VAL A 236 21.69 -5.73 -52.57
C VAL A 236 21.78 -4.58 -53.57
N GLN A 237 22.44 -3.46 -53.20
CA GLN A 237 22.70 -2.34 -54.11
C GLN A 237 23.52 -2.73 -55.35
N ARG A 238 24.39 -3.73 -55.26
CA ARG A 238 25.15 -4.30 -56.38
C ARG A 238 24.40 -5.40 -57.15
N GLY A 239 23.16 -5.71 -56.77
CA GLY A 239 22.36 -6.79 -57.36
C GLY A 239 22.83 -8.20 -56.93
N GLU A 240 23.60 -8.31 -55.85
CA GLU A 240 24.10 -9.59 -55.35
C GLU A 240 23.05 -10.29 -54.49
N ARG A 241 22.94 -11.62 -54.63
CA ARG A 241 22.16 -12.42 -53.69
C ARG A 241 22.87 -12.46 -52.34
N ILE A 242 22.18 -12.02 -51.29
CA ILE A 242 22.70 -12.07 -49.93
C ILE A 242 22.45 -13.44 -49.30
N GLU A 243 23.50 -14.02 -48.74
CA GLU A 243 23.37 -15.02 -47.68
C GLU A 243 23.36 -14.28 -46.36
N LEU A 244 22.17 -14.10 -45.77
CA LEU A 244 22.04 -13.51 -44.44
C LEU A 244 22.96 -14.28 -43.49
N ARG A 245 24.05 -13.63 -43.04
CA ARG A 245 24.99 -14.26 -42.11
C ARG A 245 24.19 -14.76 -40.90
N PRO A 246 24.22 -16.06 -40.57
CA PRO A 246 23.55 -16.55 -39.38
C PRO A 246 24.12 -15.79 -38.18
N SER A 247 23.23 -15.23 -37.34
CA SER A 247 23.67 -14.60 -36.10
C SER A 247 24.54 -15.61 -35.35
N PRO A 248 25.78 -15.26 -34.96
CA PRO A 248 26.64 -16.21 -34.28
C PRO A 248 25.86 -16.75 -33.06
N PRO A 249 25.77 -18.08 -32.87
CA PRO A 249 25.14 -18.62 -31.69
C PRO A 249 25.78 -17.94 -30.48
N ALA A 250 24.93 -17.43 -29.56
CA ALA A 250 25.40 -16.78 -28.34
C ALA A 250 26.56 -17.59 -27.76
N PRO A 251 27.74 -16.97 -27.47
CA PRO A 251 28.98 -17.70 -27.26
C PRO A 251 28.77 -18.80 -26.24
N GLN A 252 28.69 -20.04 -26.72
CA GLN A 252 28.53 -21.20 -25.86
C GLN A 252 29.86 -21.41 -25.14
N PRO A 253 29.88 -21.33 -23.81
CA PRO A 253 31.06 -20.77 -23.18
C PRO A 253 32.03 -21.84 -22.73
N TRP A 254 31.99 -23.10 -23.19
CA TRP A 254 32.72 -24.15 -22.48
C TRP A 254 34.25 -24.17 -22.73
N TYR A 255 34.72 -23.82 -23.94
CA TYR A 255 36.16 -23.81 -24.26
C TYR A 255 36.86 -22.52 -23.82
N ARG A 256 36.27 -21.34 -24.08
CA ARG A 256 36.74 -20.08 -23.48
C ARG A 256 36.60 -20.13 -21.97
N ARG A 257 35.55 -20.72 -21.38
CA ARG A 257 35.52 -20.93 -19.93
C ARG A 257 36.60 -21.86 -19.44
N ARG A 258 37.27 -22.75 -20.18
CA ARG A 258 38.41 -23.48 -19.57
C ARG A 258 39.64 -22.60 -19.42
N VAL A 259 40.02 -21.86 -20.46
CA VAL A 259 41.19 -20.97 -20.40
C VAL A 259 40.88 -19.71 -19.58
N LEU A 260 39.72 -19.08 -19.80
CA LEU A 260 39.22 -17.96 -18.99
C LEU A 260 38.77 -18.39 -17.59
N ARG A 261 38.35 -19.63 -17.30
CA ARG A 261 38.20 -20.07 -15.90
C ARG A 261 39.54 -20.43 -15.31
N VAL A 262 40.58 -20.80 -16.05
CA VAL A 262 41.91 -20.99 -15.44
C VAL A 262 42.57 -19.64 -15.19
N THR A 263 42.53 -18.69 -16.12
CA THR A 263 43.03 -17.32 -15.88
C THR A 263 42.10 -16.49 -15.01
N ALA A 264 40.78 -16.58 -15.14
CA ALA A 264 39.87 -15.97 -14.16
C ALA A 264 39.83 -16.76 -12.86
N ALA A 265 40.09 -18.07 -12.77
CA ALA A 265 40.34 -18.71 -11.47
C ALA A 265 41.72 -18.37 -10.95
N LEU A 266 42.73 -18.04 -11.75
CA LEU A 266 44.01 -17.55 -11.24
C LEU A 266 43.94 -16.08 -10.83
N VAL A 267 43.13 -15.27 -11.51
CA VAL A 267 42.85 -13.87 -11.15
C VAL A 267 41.82 -13.79 -10.04
N VAL A 268 40.83 -14.67 -9.99
CA VAL A 268 39.92 -14.83 -8.85
C VAL A 268 40.63 -15.54 -7.72
N LEU A 269 41.56 -16.47 -7.92
CA LEU A 269 42.38 -17.03 -6.84
C LEU A 269 43.42 -16.02 -6.40
N ALA A 270 44.01 -15.21 -7.27
CA ALA A 270 44.87 -14.10 -6.88
C ALA A 270 44.07 -12.98 -6.21
N ALA A 271 42.86 -12.66 -6.67
CA ALA A 271 41.95 -11.70 -6.06
C ALA A 271 41.25 -12.27 -4.84
N LEU A 272 41.12 -13.59 -4.69
CA LEU A 272 40.67 -14.30 -3.49
C LEU A 272 41.84 -14.58 -2.57
N VAL A 273 43.10 -14.56 -3.00
CA VAL A 273 44.28 -14.62 -2.14
C VAL A 273 44.62 -13.22 -1.69
N VAL A 274 44.45 -12.21 -2.54
CA VAL A 274 44.52 -10.78 -2.17
C VAL A 274 43.29 -10.42 -1.34
N ALA A 275 42.07 -10.84 -1.68
CA ALA A 275 40.93 -10.73 -0.77
C ALA A 275 41.14 -11.61 0.46
N TRP A 276 41.52 -12.87 0.41
CA TRP A 276 41.78 -13.62 1.66
C TRP A 276 42.94 -13.04 2.51
N ARG A 277 43.88 -12.31 1.89
CA ARG A 277 44.98 -11.59 2.56
C ARG A 277 44.58 -10.19 3.05
N TYR A 278 43.61 -9.52 2.42
CA TYR A 278 43.25 -8.09 2.64
C TYR A 278 41.74 -7.81 2.80
N TRP A 279 40.89 -8.82 2.64
CA TRP A 279 39.48 -8.84 3.02
C TRP A 279 39.50 -8.96 4.53
N PRO A 280 38.93 -7.99 5.25
CA PRO A 280 38.75 -8.18 6.67
C PRO A 280 37.88 -9.43 6.81
N LEU A 281 38.47 -10.52 7.33
CA LEU A 281 37.67 -11.60 7.89
C LEU A 281 36.64 -10.90 8.77
N PRO A 282 35.33 -11.24 8.67
CA PRO A 282 34.33 -10.66 9.56
C PRO A 282 34.89 -10.81 10.97
N ALA A 283 35.00 -9.69 11.69
CA ALA A 283 35.61 -9.69 13.00
C ALA A 283 34.76 -10.62 13.87
N GLU A 284 35.25 -11.83 14.09
CA GLU A 284 34.46 -12.88 14.71
C GLU A 284 34.64 -12.70 16.21
N ARG A 285 33.74 -11.90 16.79
CA ARG A 285 33.59 -11.84 18.24
C ARG A 285 33.35 -13.25 18.75
N VAL A 286 34.00 -13.59 19.86
CA VAL A 286 33.88 -14.90 20.47
C VAL A 286 32.43 -15.08 20.95
N SER A 287 31.73 -16.09 20.40
CA SER A 287 30.35 -16.35 20.81
C SER A 287 30.30 -17.05 22.16
N VAL A 288 29.66 -16.38 23.12
CA VAL A 288 29.53 -16.85 24.50
C VAL A 288 28.06 -16.90 24.90
N VAL A 289 27.69 -17.86 25.73
CA VAL A 289 26.39 -17.88 26.42
C VAL A 289 26.65 -17.92 27.92
N VAL A 290 26.00 -17.03 28.68
CA VAL A 290 26.19 -16.92 30.13
C VAL A 290 25.05 -17.65 30.82
N LEU A 291 25.36 -18.70 31.57
CA LEU A 291 24.34 -19.44 32.31
C LEU A 291 23.89 -18.69 33.56
N PRO A 292 22.67 -18.99 34.05
CA PRO A 292 22.22 -18.45 35.32
C PRO A 292 23.17 -18.76 36.46
N PHE A 293 23.45 -17.76 37.30
CA PHE A 293 24.30 -17.92 38.49
C PHE A 293 23.86 -19.13 39.33
N SER A 294 24.80 -20.04 39.61
CA SER A 294 24.55 -21.15 40.53
C SER A 294 24.93 -20.73 41.96
N ASN A 295 24.02 -20.89 42.90
CA ASN A 295 24.23 -20.51 44.29
C ASN A 295 24.69 -21.73 45.10
N LYS A 296 25.92 -21.68 45.62
CA LYS A 296 26.50 -22.68 46.53
C LYS A 296 26.82 -22.08 47.90
N THR A 297 26.23 -20.94 48.24
CA THR A 297 26.47 -20.23 49.50
C THR A 297 25.63 -20.74 50.68
N GLY A 298 24.49 -21.39 50.40
CA GLY A 298 23.48 -21.76 51.39
C GLY A 298 22.48 -20.64 51.73
N VAL A 299 22.64 -19.43 51.19
CA VAL A 299 21.70 -18.30 51.38
C VAL A 299 20.58 -18.38 50.34
N LEU A 300 19.39 -18.84 50.73
CA LEU A 300 18.25 -19.05 49.81
C LEU A 300 17.78 -17.76 49.12
N GLN A 301 17.89 -16.60 49.78
CA GLN A 301 17.48 -15.32 49.19
C GLN A 301 18.25 -14.98 47.90
N LEU A 302 19.50 -15.45 47.75
CA LEU A 302 20.28 -15.23 46.54
C LEU A 302 19.74 -15.99 45.32
N ASP A 303 18.90 -17.02 45.54
CA ASP A 303 18.30 -17.79 44.46
C ASP A 303 17.33 -16.94 43.62
N GLU A 304 16.66 -15.98 44.24
CA GLU A 304 15.74 -15.03 43.57
C GLU A 304 16.49 -14.11 42.59
N TYR A 305 17.77 -13.83 42.85
CA TYR A 305 18.57 -12.87 42.07
C TYR A 305 19.38 -13.51 40.95
N LYS A 306 19.40 -14.84 40.84
CA LYS A 306 20.26 -15.55 39.86
C LYS A 306 20.03 -15.07 38.43
N LEU A 307 18.76 -14.96 38.02
CA LEU A 307 18.36 -14.51 36.69
C LEU A 307 18.70 -13.04 36.47
N THR A 308 18.41 -12.19 37.44
CA THR A 308 18.74 -10.76 37.45
C THR A 308 20.25 -10.52 37.31
N LEU A 309 21.07 -11.16 38.16
CA LEU A 309 22.53 -11.04 38.10
C LEU A 309 23.06 -11.50 36.74
N THR A 310 22.46 -12.53 36.16
CA THR A 310 22.83 -13.05 34.83
C THR A 310 22.48 -12.06 33.73
N GLN A 311 21.27 -11.48 33.74
CA GLN A 311 20.88 -10.49 32.75
C GLN A 311 21.83 -9.30 32.74
N PHE A 312 22.12 -8.75 33.92
CA PHE A 312 22.98 -7.57 34.01
C PHE A 312 24.45 -7.90 33.72
N LEU A 313 24.92 -9.12 34.00
CA LEU A 313 26.22 -9.58 33.50
C LEU A 313 26.26 -9.70 31.98
N VAL A 314 25.22 -10.30 31.37
CA VAL A 314 25.06 -10.39 29.91
C VAL A 314 25.06 -9.00 29.30
N HIS A 315 24.35 -8.06 29.92
CA HIS A 315 24.26 -6.68 29.47
C HIS A 315 25.61 -5.95 29.54
N SER A 316 26.36 -6.11 30.64
CA SER A 316 27.73 -5.60 30.75
C SER A 316 28.66 -6.19 29.69
N LEU A 317 28.55 -7.48 29.40
CA LEU A 317 29.36 -8.17 28.39
C LEU A 317 28.95 -7.85 26.95
N ALA A 318 27.69 -7.46 26.70
CA ALA A 318 27.19 -7.13 25.36
C ALA A 318 27.90 -5.91 24.75
N GLY A 319 28.43 -5.02 25.59
CA GLY A 319 29.26 -3.88 25.18
C GLY A 319 30.67 -4.27 24.72
N SER A 320 31.11 -5.50 25.00
CA SER A 320 32.49 -5.92 24.71
C SER A 320 32.76 -5.93 23.21
N PRO A 321 33.89 -5.36 22.76
CA PRO A 321 34.35 -5.48 21.38
C PRO A 321 34.77 -6.91 21.00
N ASN A 322 35.04 -7.77 21.98
CA ASN A 322 35.58 -9.12 21.77
C ASN A 322 34.52 -10.22 21.83
N LEU A 323 33.38 -9.94 22.47
CA LEU A 323 32.36 -10.95 22.76
C LEU A 323 31.06 -10.72 22.00
N ARG A 324 30.49 -11.83 21.49
CA ARG A 324 29.10 -11.88 21.03
C ARG A 324 28.33 -12.71 22.05
N VAL A 325 27.62 -12.02 22.93
CA VAL A 325 26.86 -12.67 23.99
C VAL A 325 25.51 -13.13 23.44
N PHE A 326 25.14 -14.37 23.73
CA PHE A 326 23.83 -14.90 23.37
C PHE A 326 22.73 -14.12 24.11
N PRO A 327 21.66 -13.68 23.41
CA PRO A 327 20.62 -12.84 24.01
C PRO A 327 19.97 -13.47 25.25
N TYR A 328 19.77 -12.66 26.29
CA TYR A 328 19.25 -13.13 27.57
C TYR A 328 17.81 -13.63 27.47
N GLU A 329 16.96 -12.97 26.67
CA GLU A 329 15.56 -13.36 26.50
C GLU A 329 15.43 -14.76 25.89
N GLN A 330 16.31 -15.09 24.94
CA GLN A 330 16.34 -16.42 24.32
C GLN A 330 16.95 -17.48 25.23
N LEU A 331 17.93 -17.09 26.06
CA LEU A 331 18.44 -17.97 27.10
C LEU A 331 17.31 -18.36 28.06
N LEU A 332 16.49 -17.39 28.49
CA LEU A 332 15.38 -17.64 29.41
C LEU A 332 14.38 -18.65 28.89
N ASP A 333 14.07 -18.61 27.60
CA ASP A 333 13.21 -19.59 26.95
C ASP A 333 13.74 -21.03 27.13
N ILE A 334 15.07 -21.22 27.23
CA ILE A 334 15.71 -22.52 27.41
C ILE A 334 15.84 -22.89 28.90
N VAL A 335 16.28 -21.95 29.74
CA VAL A 335 16.68 -22.25 31.14
C VAL A 335 15.51 -22.16 32.12
N GLN A 336 14.50 -21.32 31.89
CA GLN A 336 13.39 -21.17 32.81
C GLN A 336 12.66 -22.50 33.07
N PRO A 337 12.29 -23.31 32.06
CA PRO A 337 11.59 -24.57 32.30
C PRO A 337 12.40 -25.57 33.14
N LEU A 338 13.74 -25.47 33.11
CA LEU A 338 14.65 -26.30 33.90
C LEU A 338 14.72 -25.79 35.34
N ILE A 339 14.79 -24.47 35.52
CA ILE A 339 14.73 -23.81 36.84
C ILE A 339 13.40 -24.11 37.52
N ASP A 340 12.28 -24.04 36.80
CA ASP A 340 10.94 -24.32 37.33
C ASP A 340 10.80 -25.79 37.80
N LYS A 341 11.61 -26.71 37.25
CA LYS A 341 11.72 -28.11 37.69
C LYS A 341 12.71 -28.32 38.83
N GLY A 342 13.37 -27.26 39.30
CA GLY A 342 14.38 -27.32 40.35
C GLY A 342 15.73 -27.86 39.90
N GLU A 343 16.02 -27.88 38.59
CA GLU A 343 17.32 -28.34 38.09
C GLU A 343 18.43 -27.30 38.37
N ASP A 344 19.63 -27.79 38.68
CA ASP A 344 20.81 -26.93 38.83
C ASP A 344 21.25 -26.41 37.45
N THR A 345 21.34 -25.09 37.32
CA THR A 345 21.73 -24.43 36.08
C THR A 345 23.17 -24.70 35.68
N SER A 346 24.02 -25.13 36.63
CA SER A 346 25.39 -25.59 36.39
C SER A 346 25.51 -27.07 36.03
N SER A 347 24.39 -27.80 35.93
CA SER A 347 24.41 -29.23 35.61
C SER A 347 24.92 -29.50 34.18
N PRO A 348 25.58 -30.65 33.93
CA PRO A 348 26.00 -31.04 32.59
C PRO A 348 24.86 -31.08 31.57
N GLN A 349 23.65 -31.48 31.99
CA GLN A 349 22.46 -31.53 31.14
C GLN A 349 22.03 -30.13 30.68
N THR A 350 21.95 -29.16 31.60
CA THR A 350 21.58 -27.77 31.29
C THR A 350 22.61 -27.13 30.36
N ILE A 351 23.91 -27.35 30.63
CA ILE A 351 25.00 -26.84 29.80
C ILE A 351 24.89 -27.37 28.36
N GLN A 352 24.63 -28.68 28.19
CA GLN A 352 24.51 -29.28 26.87
C GLN A 352 23.26 -28.80 26.11
N ALA A 353 22.13 -28.64 26.80
CA ALA A 353 20.91 -28.09 26.21
C ALA A 353 21.14 -26.66 25.71
N VAL A 354 21.67 -25.79 26.57
CA VAL A 354 21.93 -24.38 26.22
C VAL A 354 22.96 -24.28 25.10
N ALA A 355 24.07 -25.02 25.15
CA ALA A 355 25.08 -24.99 24.10
C ALA A 355 24.55 -25.46 22.74
N SER A 356 23.67 -26.46 22.73
CA SER A 356 23.07 -26.98 21.49
C SER A 356 22.09 -25.99 20.86
N PHE A 357 21.30 -25.28 21.67
CA PHE A 357 20.34 -24.29 21.19
C PHE A 357 20.99 -22.94 20.83
N SER A 358 21.96 -22.47 21.63
CA SER A 358 22.58 -21.17 21.41
C SER A 358 23.59 -21.16 20.27
N ASN A 359 24.12 -22.35 19.90
CA ASN A 359 25.23 -22.51 18.96
C ASN A 359 26.46 -21.64 19.34
N SER A 360 26.61 -21.33 20.63
CA SER A 360 27.72 -20.55 21.16
C SER A 360 28.97 -21.42 21.30
N ARG A 361 30.15 -20.86 21.01
CA ARG A 361 31.42 -21.57 21.10
C ARG A 361 31.79 -21.87 22.54
N PHE A 362 31.51 -20.94 23.45
CA PHE A 362 31.78 -21.10 24.87
C PHE A 362 30.53 -20.89 25.72
N VAL A 363 30.46 -21.64 26.82
CA VAL A 363 29.47 -21.50 27.87
C VAL A 363 30.19 -20.94 29.10
N VAL A 364 29.70 -19.82 29.61
CA VAL A 364 30.20 -19.13 30.81
C VAL A 364 29.33 -19.59 31.98
N VAL A 365 29.94 -20.24 32.98
CA VAL A 365 29.24 -20.84 34.13
C VAL A 365 29.63 -20.11 35.43
N PRO A 366 28.85 -19.10 35.86
CA PRO A 366 29.11 -18.41 37.11
C PRO A 366 28.56 -19.19 38.32
N VAL A 367 29.42 -19.46 39.30
CA VAL A 367 29.09 -20.17 40.54
C VAL A 367 29.50 -19.31 41.75
N VAL A 368 28.57 -19.12 42.68
CA VAL A 368 28.75 -18.28 43.87
C VAL A 368 29.04 -19.14 45.09
N HIS A 369 30.14 -18.82 45.78
CA HIS A 369 30.57 -19.44 47.03
C HIS A 369 30.67 -18.42 48.15
N ALA A 370 30.37 -18.84 49.38
CA ALA A 370 30.61 -18.05 50.58
C ALA A 370 31.82 -18.64 51.32
N ILE A 371 32.87 -17.84 51.49
CA ILE A 371 34.10 -18.21 52.20
C ILE A 371 34.27 -17.25 53.37
N GLY A 372 33.84 -17.66 54.57
CA GLY A 372 33.79 -16.77 55.73
C GLY A 372 32.83 -15.59 55.49
N ASN A 373 33.36 -14.36 55.55
CA ASN A 373 32.60 -13.13 55.29
C ASN A 373 32.86 -12.54 53.89
N THR A 374 33.38 -13.36 52.96
CA THR A 374 33.66 -12.99 51.58
C THR A 374 32.79 -13.80 50.64
N LEU A 375 32.11 -13.12 49.72
CA LEU A 375 31.45 -13.77 48.59
C LEU A 375 32.44 -13.86 47.43
N ARG A 376 32.59 -15.06 46.88
CA ARG A 376 33.44 -15.33 45.73
C ARG A 376 32.58 -15.87 44.59
N VAL A 377 32.68 -15.24 43.43
CA VAL A 377 32.08 -15.72 42.18
C VAL A 377 33.18 -16.35 41.35
N GLU A 378 33.11 -17.67 41.16
CA GLU A 378 34.00 -18.41 40.26
C GLU A 378 33.30 -18.60 38.93
N VAL A 379 33.96 -18.25 37.84
CA VAL A 379 33.40 -18.32 36.48
C VAL A 379 34.19 -19.32 35.69
N GLU A 380 33.57 -20.45 35.34
CA GLU A 380 34.18 -21.44 34.45
C GLU A 380 33.82 -21.16 32.99
N PHE A 381 34.80 -21.29 32.10
CA PHE A 381 34.61 -21.26 30.66
C PHE A 381 34.61 -22.70 30.14
N ARG A 382 33.53 -23.13 29.52
CA ARG A 382 33.41 -24.47 28.93
C ARG A 382 33.25 -24.40 27.42
N ASP A 383 33.86 -25.34 26.71
CA ASP A 383 33.66 -25.48 25.27
C ASP A 383 32.26 -26.02 24.98
N GLY A 384 31.48 -25.32 24.17
CA GLY A 384 30.07 -25.64 23.89
C GLY A 384 29.86 -26.96 23.13
N ARG A 385 30.88 -27.49 22.45
CA ARG A 385 30.78 -28.76 21.72
C ARG A 385 31.16 -29.96 22.58
N THR A 386 32.18 -29.80 23.43
CA THR A 386 32.76 -30.90 24.21
C THR A 386 32.33 -30.90 25.67
N GLY A 387 31.77 -29.78 26.16
CA GLY A 387 31.40 -29.58 27.56
C GLY A 387 32.58 -29.48 28.53
N LYS A 388 33.83 -29.54 28.04
CA LYS A 388 35.04 -29.51 28.87
C LYS A 388 35.38 -28.08 29.29
N THR A 389 35.81 -27.91 30.53
CA THR A 389 36.35 -26.64 31.03
C THR A 389 37.67 -26.32 30.31
N VAL A 390 37.73 -25.13 29.71
CA VAL A 390 38.89 -24.62 28.96
C VAL A 390 39.64 -23.53 29.73
N GLY A 391 39.02 -22.94 30.75
CA GLY A 391 39.61 -21.96 31.64
C GLY A 391 38.64 -21.50 32.72
N SER A 392 39.10 -20.65 33.62
CA SER A 392 38.26 -20.00 34.63
C SER A 392 38.82 -18.65 35.05
N THR A 393 37.95 -17.80 35.59
CA THR A 393 38.31 -16.58 36.31
C THR A 393 37.51 -16.48 37.61
N LYS A 394 37.82 -15.51 38.46
CA LYS A 394 37.12 -15.28 39.73
C LYS A 394 37.10 -13.80 40.09
N ALA A 395 36.06 -13.39 40.79
CA ALA A 395 36.02 -12.12 41.52
C ALA A 395 35.52 -12.38 42.95
N GLU A 396 36.03 -11.64 43.92
CA GLU A 396 35.64 -11.80 45.32
C GLU A 396 35.52 -10.46 46.04
N ARG A 397 34.52 -10.35 46.91
CA ARG A 397 34.28 -9.14 47.69
C ARG A 397 33.82 -9.49 49.09
N ARG A 398 34.36 -8.77 50.07
CA ARG A 398 33.90 -8.86 51.45
C ARG A 398 32.46 -8.37 51.52
N LEU A 399 31.60 -9.09 52.24
CA LEU A 399 30.21 -8.71 52.46
C LEU A 399 30.13 -7.27 52.97
N SER A 400 29.41 -6.45 52.22
CA SER A 400 29.14 -5.04 52.51
C SER A 400 27.64 -4.81 52.31
N GLY A 401 26.89 -4.75 53.41
CA GLY A 401 25.42 -4.75 53.35
C GLY A 401 24.85 -6.16 53.13
N SER A 402 23.82 -6.28 52.28
CA SER A 402 23.18 -7.57 52.00
C SER A 402 23.96 -8.39 50.96
N PRO A 403 23.86 -9.74 50.98
CA PRO A 403 24.56 -10.60 50.03
C PRO A 403 24.29 -10.26 48.56
N GLN A 404 23.04 -9.93 48.21
CA GLN A 404 22.66 -9.60 46.83
C GLN A 404 23.28 -8.29 46.35
N GLU A 405 23.36 -7.26 47.19
CA GLU A 405 23.99 -5.99 46.81
C GLU A 405 25.51 -6.15 46.65
N THR A 406 26.12 -6.98 47.50
CA THR A 406 27.54 -7.31 47.38
C THR A 406 27.83 -7.99 46.02
N LEU A 407 27.02 -8.99 45.61
CA LEU A 407 27.17 -9.65 44.30
C LEU A 407 26.87 -8.72 43.13
N TYR A 408 25.85 -7.87 43.24
CA TYR A 408 25.48 -6.93 42.20
C TYR A 408 26.59 -5.89 41.94
N SER A 409 27.33 -5.50 42.98
CA SER A 409 28.51 -4.63 42.88
C SER A 409 29.72 -5.28 42.20
N LEU A 410 29.74 -6.61 42.06
CA LEU A 410 30.84 -7.37 41.42
C LEU A 410 30.66 -7.53 39.90
N LEU A 411 29.49 -7.19 39.34
CA LEU A 411 29.18 -7.52 37.93
C LEU A 411 30.12 -6.85 36.91
N ASP A 412 30.52 -5.59 37.12
CA ASP A 412 31.45 -4.91 36.18
C ASP A 412 32.87 -5.48 36.26
N GLU A 413 33.31 -5.84 37.47
CA GLU A 413 34.59 -6.51 37.69
C GLU A 413 34.58 -7.89 37.02
N LEU A 414 33.49 -8.67 37.20
CA LEU A 414 33.29 -9.94 36.52
C LEU A 414 33.26 -9.80 35.00
N ALA A 415 32.56 -8.79 34.48
CA ALA A 415 32.52 -8.54 33.04
C ALA A 415 33.92 -8.24 32.49
N THR A 416 34.70 -7.42 33.20
CA THR A 416 36.09 -7.08 32.86
C THR A 416 36.99 -8.30 32.86
N GLU A 417 36.88 -9.17 33.87
CA GLU A 417 37.64 -10.41 34.00
C GLU A 417 37.30 -11.42 32.89
N ILE A 418 36.02 -11.58 32.57
CA ILE A 418 35.55 -12.46 31.50
C ILE A 418 36.05 -11.93 30.14
N GLU A 419 35.91 -10.62 29.89
CA GLU A 419 36.44 -9.99 28.69
C GLU A 419 37.96 -10.15 28.57
N GLY A 420 38.69 -9.93 29.66
CA GLY A 420 40.14 -10.10 29.72
C GLY A 420 40.58 -11.49 29.30
N TYR A 421 39.85 -12.53 29.73
CA TYR A 421 40.12 -13.91 29.31
C TYR A 421 39.94 -14.12 27.80
N PHE A 422 38.90 -13.54 27.20
CA PHE A 422 38.57 -13.75 25.79
C PHE A 422 39.26 -12.78 24.82
N LYS A 423 39.96 -11.75 25.32
CA LYS A 423 40.63 -10.72 24.52
C LYS A 423 41.54 -11.30 23.43
N ASP A 424 42.31 -12.35 23.75
CA ASP A 424 43.29 -12.96 22.83
C ASP A 424 42.70 -14.10 21.97
N LEU A 425 41.42 -14.45 22.16
CA LEU A 425 40.76 -15.58 21.50
C LEU A 425 39.97 -15.21 20.23
N GLY A 426 39.72 -13.92 19.98
CA GLY A 426 39.02 -13.39 18.80
C GLY A 426 39.91 -13.28 17.56
N ARG A 427 39.29 -13.25 16.36
CA ARG A 427 39.98 -13.01 15.08
C ARG A 427 39.49 -11.70 14.45
N GLY A 428 40.35 -10.69 14.32
CA GLY A 428 40.06 -9.48 13.52
C GLY A 428 40.15 -8.16 14.28
N VAL A 429 39.86 -7.06 13.58
CA VAL A 429 39.95 -5.65 14.04
C VAL A 429 39.19 -5.44 15.36
N GLU A 430 39.78 -4.67 16.30
CA GLU A 430 39.09 -4.23 17.51
C GLU A 430 37.80 -3.50 17.13
N TYR A 431 36.64 -4.03 17.52
CA TYR A 431 35.43 -3.22 17.52
C TYR A 431 35.65 -2.04 18.48
N GLU A 432 35.04 -0.88 18.20
CA GLU A 432 35.03 0.18 19.21
C GLU A 432 34.36 -0.36 20.48
N ALA A 433 35.03 -0.15 21.62
CA ALA A 433 34.48 -0.47 22.92
C ALA A 433 33.13 0.27 23.07
N ARG A 434 32.08 -0.47 23.38
CA ARG A 434 30.74 0.08 23.46
C ARG A 434 30.37 0.29 24.92
N THR A 435 29.64 1.36 25.22
CA THR A 435 29.07 1.53 26.56
C THR A 435 28.02 0.45 26.78
N ALA A 436 28.25 -0.43 27.75
CA ALA A 436 27.20 -1.30 28.26
C ALA A 436 26.06 -0.44 28.81
N GLY A 437 24.81 -0.89 28.68
CA GLY A 437 23.68 -0.11 29.15
C GLY A 437 23.62 0.04 30.68
N GLY A 438 22.86 1.03 31.10
CA GLY A 438 22.79 1.48 32.48
C GLY A 438 22.16 0.42 33.36
N ARG A 439 22.75 0.20 34.53
CA ARG A 439 22.23 -0.73 35.54
C ARG A 439 21.45 0.05 36.61
N PRO A 440 20.31 -0.46 37.11
CA PRO A 440 19.63 0.12 38.26
C PRO A 440 20.58 0.23 39.46
N ARG A 441 20.35 1.22 40.33
CA ARG A 441 21.23 1.49 41.49
C ARG A 441 21.29 0.35 42.51
N THR A 442 20.22 -0.42 42.63
CA THR A 442 20.10 -1.51 43.62
C THR A 442 19.79 -2.84 42.96
N ALA A 443 20.19 -3.93 43.60
CA ALA A 443 19.87 -5.27 43.14
C ALA A 443 18.34 -5.51 43.11
N THR A 444 17.60 -4.92 44.04
CA THR A 444 16.13 -5.03 44.11
C THR A 444 15.45 -4.32 42.93
N ALA A 445 15.88 -3.11 42.57
CA ALA A 445 15.36 -2.41 41.39
C ALA A 445 15.65 -3.20 40.11
N ALA A 446 16.85 -3.78 40.02
CA ALA A 446 17.26 -4.68 38.95
C ALA A 446 16.37 -5.93 38.86
N LEU A 447 16.01 -6.54 40.00
CA LEU A 447 15.12 -7.71 40.05
C LEU A 447 13.76 -7.37 39.45
N TYR A 448 13.11 -6.31 39.93
CA TYR A 448 11.79 -5.92 39.44
C TYR A 448 11.81 -5.49 37.97
N PHE A 449 12.89 -4.85 37.51
CA PHE A 449 13.04 -4.51 36.10
C PHE A 449 13.14 -5.77 35.22
N ASN A 450 13.98 -6.74 35.62
CA ASN A 450 14.14 -8.03 34.95
C ASN A 450 12.81 -8.80 34.89
N GLU A 451 12.10 -8.90 36.02
CA GLU A 451 10.76 -9.49 36.08
C GLU A 451 9.79 -8.81 35.11
N GLY A 452 9.85 -7.48 35.04
CA GLY A 452 9.06 -6.67 34.13
C GLY A 452 9.27 -7.01 32.65
N GLN A 453 10.54 -7.05 32.22
CA GLN A 453 10.89 -7.40 30.85
C GLN A 453 10.54 -8.85 30.51
N ASN A 454 10.79 -9.80 31.43
CA ASN A 454 10.47 -11.22 31.22
C ASN A 454 8.97 -11.44 31.09
N ALA A 455 8.19 -10.78 31.95
CA ALA A 455 6.73 -10.84 31.89
C ALA A 455 6.23 -10.28 30.54
N LEU A 456 6.80 -9.16 30.06
CA LEU A 456 6.46 -8.61 28.75
C LEU A 456 6.80 -9.56 27.60
N ALA A 457 7.99 -10.18 27.62
CA ALA A 457 8.40 -11.16 26.60
C ALA A 457 7.44 -12.37 26.53
N ARG A 458 6.77 -12.69 27.64
CA ARG A 458 5.75 -13.74 27.72
C ARG A 458 4.32 -13.25 27.44
N GLY A 459 4.13 -11.96 27.16
CA GLY A 459 2.80 -11.36 26.94
C GLY A 459 2.00 -11.09 28.22
N GLN A 460 2.62 -11.20 29.40
CA GLN A 460 2.02 -10.95 30.71
C GLN A 460 2.03 -9.46 31.05
N TYR A 461 1.36 -8.64 30.24
CA TYR A 461 1.40 -7.17 30.34
C TYR A 461 1.06 -6.62 31.75
N ALA A 462 0.15 -7.27 32.47
CA ALA A 462 -0.22 -6.92 33.83
C ALA A 462 0.94 -7.06 34.82
N ARG A 463 1.57 -8.24 34.83
CA ARG A 463 2.73 -8.53 35.66
C ARG A 463 3.92 -7.69 35.26
N ALA A 464 4.10 -7.47 33.96
CA ALA A 464 5.14 -6.60 33.43
C ALA A 464 5.01 -5.18 33.99
N LEU A 465 3.79 -4.61 33.96
CA LEU A 465 3.56 -3.28 34.48
C LEU A 465 3.74 -3.19 36.00
N GLU A 466 3.23 -4.17 36.75
CA GLU A 466 3.39 -4.21 38.22
C GLU A 466 4.88 -4.25 38.61
N ALA A 467 5.65 -5.12 37.97
CA ALA A 467 7.08 -5.27 38.23
C ALA A 467 7.85 -4.00 37.83
N LEU A 468 7.60 -3.43 36.64
CA LEU A 468 8.24 -2.18 36.22
C LEU A 468 7.88 -1.00 37.14
N GLN A 469 6.65 -0.95 37.66
CA GLN A 469 6.24 0.05 38.64
C GLN A 469 7.01 -0.10 39.96
N LYS A 470 7.22 -1.32 40.44
CA LYS A 470 8.08 -1.58 41.61
C LYS A 470 9.53 -1.19 41.32
N ALA A 471 10.04 -1.46 40.12
CA ALA A 471 11.39 -1.07 39.72
C ALA A 471 11.61 0.46 39.82
N VAL A 472 10.68 1.27 39.30
CA VAL A 472 10.78 2.74 39.40
C VAL A 472 10.47 3.29 40.80
N GLN A 473 9.82 2.52 41.67
CA GLN A 473 9.65 2.89 43.08
C GLN A 473 10.97 2.75 43.85
N GLU A 474 11.72 1.68 43.57
CA GLU A 474 13.05 1.43 44.13
C GLU A 474 14.12 2.35 43.54
N ASP A 475 14.07 2.61 42.22
CA ASP A 475 14.99 3.51 41.53
C ASP A 475 14.25 4.47 40.59
N ARG A 476 13.91 5.66 41.12
CA ARG A 476 13.13 6.69 40.42
C ARG A 476 13.85 7.35 39.24
N ASP A 477 15.16 7.19 39.15
CA ASP A 477 15.98 7.78 38.11
C ASP A 477 16.32 6.77 37.00
N TYR A 478 15.83 5.52 37.09
CA TYR A 478 16.11 4.50 36.09
C TYR A 478 15.26 4.67 34.82
N ALA A 479 15.82 5.41 33.85
CA ALA A 479 15.14 5.82 32.61
C ALA A 479 14.54 4.64 31.81
N LEU A 480 15.26 3.51 31.70
CA LEU A 480 14.82 2.36 30.92
C LEU A 480 13.52 1.73 31.46
N ALA A 481 13.32 1.67 32.78
CA ALA A 481 12.07 1.14 33.33
C ALA A 481 10.86 1.94 32.86
N TYR A 482 10.97 3.28 32.80
CA TYR A 482 9.92 4.12 32.25
C TYR A 482 9.68 3.89 30.75
N ALA A 483 10.75 3.69 29.96
CA ALA A 483 10.62 3.37 28.52
C ALA A 483 9.88 2.05 28.28
N TRP A 484 10.20 1.02 29.06
CA TRP A 484 9.51 -0.26 28.99
C TRP A 484 8.06 -0.17 29.49
N MET A 485 7.76 0.63 30.52
CA MET A 485 6.38 0.95 30.90
C MET A 485 5.64 1.62 29.72
N GLY A 486 6.30 2.53 29.00
CA GLY A 486 5.80 3.14 27.78
C GLY A 486 5.40 2.11 26.71
N LYS A 487 6.24 1.11 26.45
CA LYS A 487 5.90 -0.02 25.57
C LYS A 487 4.67 -0.79 26.06
N VAL A 488 4.64 -1.19 27.34
CA VAL A 488 3.53 -1.99 27.92
C VAL A 488 2.20 -1.24 27.83
N TYR A 489 2.15 0.03 28.24
CA TYR A 489 0.95 0.86 28.12
C TYR A 489 0.49 0.98 26.66
N GLY A 490 1.44 1.10 25.72
CA GLY A 490 1.15 1.14 24.29
C GLY A 490 0.53 -0.16 23.76
N HIS A 491 0.98 -1.33 24.21
CA HIS A 491 0.36 -2.61 23.84
C HIS A 491 -1.06 -2.75 24.38
N LEU A 492 -1.33 -2.21 25.58
CA LEU A 492 -2.65 -2.21 26.20
C LEU A 492 -3.62 -1.15 25.61
N GLY A 493 -3.11 -0.19 24.83
CA GLY A 493 -3.88 0.89 24.22
C GLY A 493 -4.13 2.08 25.15
N TYR A 494 -3.24 2.32 26.12
CA TYR A 494 -3.25 3.49 27.00
C TYR A 494 -2.24 4.54 26.50
N ASP A 495 -2.49 5.13 25.33
CA ASP A 495 -1.54 6.00 24.62
C ASP A 495 -1.04 7.18 25.47
N ASP A 496 -1.89 7.83 26.25
CA ASP A 496 -1.47 8.95 27.10
C ASP A 496 -0.50 8.51 28.21
N LYS A 497 -0.76 7.37 28.85
CA LYS A 497 0.15 6.80 29.85
C LYS A 497 1.45 6.31 29.19
N ALA A 498 1.35 5.74 27.99
CA ALA A 498 2.49 5.29 27.22
C ALA A 498 3.42 6.45 26.88
N ARG A 499 2.85 7.56 26.39
CA ARG A 499 3.59 8.78 26.06
C ARG A 499 4.18 9.43 27.31
N ALA A 500 3.41 9.58 28.39
CA ALA A 500 3.91 10.17 29.63
C ALA A 500 5.09 9.37 30.22
N ALA A 501 5.04 8.04 30.15
CA ALA A 501 6.15 7.19 30.58
C ALA A 501 7.38 7.36 29.68
N ALA A 502 7.20 7.39 28.35
CA ALA A 502 8.31 7.62 27.41
C ALA A 502 8.93 9.03 27.55
N GLU A 503 8.11 10.07 27.76
CA GLU A 503 8.57 11.44 28.03
C GLU A 503 9.35 11.50 29.35
N ARG A 504 8.90 10.77 30.38
CA ARG A 504 9.64 10.67 31.64
C ARG A 504 10.99 9.96 31.46
N ALA A 505 11.05 8.93 30.62
CA ALA A 505 12.30 8.25 30.30
C ALA A 505 13.30 9.19 29.60
N GLU A 506 12.85 9.98 28.62
CA GLU A 506 13.68 10.97 27.91
C GLU A 506 14.26 12.01 28.88
N GLN A 507 13.45 12.53 29.82
CA GLN A 507 13.90 13.52 30.82
C GLN A 507 14.98 13.00 31.77
N LEU A 508 15.12 11.68 31.90
CA LEU A 508 16.10 11.04 32.76
C LEU A 508 17.41 10.69 32.03
N ILE A 509 17.52 10.99 30.73
CA ILE A 509 18.77 10.83 29.98
C ILE A 509 19.81 11.84 30.50
N THR A 510 21.00 11.35 30.83
CA THR A 510 22.15 12.14 31.27
C THR A 510 23.34 11.92 30.33
N ALA A 511 24.42 12.68 30.51
CA ALA A 511 25.65 12.50 29.74
C ALA A 511 26.30 11.11 29.93
N ASP A 512 26.01 10.45 31.06
CA ASP A 512 26.51 9.11 31.39
C ASP A 512 25.56 8.00 30.90
N THR A 513 24.39 8.34 30.35
CA THR A 513 23.46 7.35 29.80
C THR A 513 24.08 6.66 28.58
N PRO A 514 24.13 5.33 28.54
CA PRO A 514 24.66 4.59 27.41
C PRO A 514 23.88 4.87 26.12
N VAL A 515 24.61 4.93 24.99
CA VAL A 515 24.06 5.35 23.71
C VAL A 515 22.94 4.42 23.24
N THR A 516 23.03 3.12 23.55
CA THR A 516 21.96 2.14 23.28
C THR A 516 20.65 2.53 23.93
N ASP A 517 20.73 2.90 25.21
CA ASP A 517 19.58 3.16 26.05
C ASP A 517 18.96 4.50 25.65
N ALA A 518 19.79 5.52 25.45
CA ALA A 518 19.36 6.82 24.96
C ALA A 518 18.62 6.69 23.62
N TYR A 519 19.21 6.02 22.62
CA TYR A 519 18.57 5.85 21.31
C TYR A 519 17.31 4.98 21.38
N PHE A 520 17.29 3.95 22.23
CA PHE A 520 16.07 3.17 22.46
C PHE A 520 14.95 4.00 23.09
N ILE A 521 15.27 4.82 24.10
CA ILE A 521 14.32 5.72 24.75
C ILE A 521 13.78 6.74 23.74
N GLU A 522 14.66 7.37 22.96
CA GLU A 522 14.31 8.34 21.93
C GLU A 522 13.46 7.70 20.82
N ALA A 523 13.82 6.50 20.36
CA ALA A 523 13.02 5.75 19.39
C ALA A 523 11.63 5.43 19.95
N ASN A 524 11.55 4.97 21.21
CA ASN A 524 10.29 4.64 21.84
C ASN A 524 9.37 5.86 21.96
N LEU A 525 9.92 7.00 22.38
CA LEU A 525 9.18 8.26 22.46
C LEU A 525 8.74 8.75 21.09
N ALA A 526 9.61 8.70 20.08
CA ALA A 526 9.28 9.04 18.70
C ALA A 526 8.10 8.19 18.20
N GLU A 527 8.12 6.86 18.44
CA GLU A 527 6.98 5.98 18.14
C GLU A 527 5.69 6.39 18.88
N ARG A 528 5.78 6.85 20.14
CA ARG A 528 4.61 7.32 20.92
C ARG A 528 4.08 8.67 20.45
N ARG A 529 4.95 9.52 19.91
CA ARG A 529 4.61 10.80 19.25
C ARG A 529 4.16 10.63 17.80
N TYR A 530 4.22 9.40 17.27
CA TYR A 530 4.00 9.08 15.85
C TYR A 530 4.99 9.77 14.90
N ASP A 531 6.17 10.16 15.39
CA ASP A 531 7.30 10.58 14.57
C ASP A 531 8.07 9.35 14.10
N LEU A 532 7.44 8.60 13.18
CA LEU A 532 7.97 7.35 12.66
C LEU A 532 9.31 7.53 11.90
N PRO A 533 9.56 8.64 11.17
CA PRO A 533 10.87 8.92 10.58
C PRO A 533 11.98 9.10 11.64
N ALA A 534 11.71 9.82 12.73
CA ALA A 534 12.70 9.94 13.81
C ALA A 534 12.97 8.58 14.48
N ALA A 535 11.92 7.78 14.72
CA ALA A 535 12.08 6.42 15.25
C ALA A 535 12.92 5.53 14.32
N GLU A 536 12.63 5.55 13.01
CA GLU A 536 13.40 4.84 11.99
C GLU A 536 14.88 5.24 12.04
N GLN A 537 15.19 6.53 12.09
CA GLN A 537 16.55 7.02 12.17
C GLN A 537 17.28 6.47 13.41
N LYS A 538 16.63 6.46 14.58
CA LYS A 538 17.22 5.94 15.82
C LYS A 538 17.50 4.44 15.75
N TYR A 539 16.59 3.64 15.19
CA TYR A 539 16.86 2.21 14.97
C TYR A 539 17.96 1.97 13.93
N LEU A 540 18.06 2.79 12.89
CA LEU A 540 19.17 2.69 11.91
C LEU A 540 20.53 3.01 12.55
N GLU A 541 20.61 4.00 13.44
CA GLU A 541 21.84 4.29 14.21
C GLU A 541 22.17 3.14 15.18
N LEU A 542 21.16 2.54 15.84
CA LEU A 542 21.36 1.35 16.66
C LEU A 542 21.88 0.16 15.84
N ILE A 543 21.33 -0.09 14.65
CA ILE A 543 21.80 -1.13 13.72
C ILE A 543 23.24 -0.83 13.26
N ARG A 544 23.57 0.44 13.01
CA ARG A 544 24.94 0.83 12.62
C ARG A 544 25.94 0.58 13.74
N LEU A 545 25.58 0.91 14.98
CA LEU A 545 26.42 0.69 16.15
C LEU A 545 26.51 -0.79 16.54
N TYR A 546 25.42 -1.54 16.36
CA TYR A 546 25.24 -2.95 16.76
C TYR A 546 24.73 -3.82 15.59
N PRO A 547 25.51 -3.99 14.51
CA PRO A 547 25.04 -4.64 13.28
C PRO A 547 24.72 -6.13 13.42
N ASP A 548 25.25 -6.78 14.46
CA ASP A 548 25.07 -8.21 14.73
C ASP A 548 23.82 -8.52 15.58
N ASP A 549 23.16 -7.49 16.11
CA ASP A 549 22.01 -7.64 17.00
C ASP A 549 20.69 -7.68 16.21
N ALA A 550 19.97 -8.81 16.32
CA ALA A 550 18.71 -9.03 15.63
C ALA A 550 17.57 -8.16 16.18
N ALA A 551 17.64 -7.71 17.44
CA ALA A 551 16.56 -6.98 18.10
C ALA A 551 16.28 -5.61 17.45
N TRP A 552 17.33 -4.90 17.01
CA TRP A 552 17.18 -3.58 16.38
C TRP A 552 16.57 -3.67 14.99
N HIS A 553 16.84 -4.76 14.25
CA HIS A 553 16.16 -5.04 12.99
C HIS A 553 14.68 -5.34 13.19
N ALA A 554 14.32 -6.08 14.24
CA ALA A 554 12.92 -6.31 14.60
C ALA A 554 12.21 -5.00 15.02
N GLY A 555 12.86 -4.14 15.82
CA GLY A 555 12.35 -2.83 16.17
C GLY A 555 12.14 -1.91 14.97
N LEU A 556 13.08 -1.91 14.01
CA LEU A 556 12.91 -1.19 12.74
C LEU A 556 11.74 -1.73 11.92
N ALA A 557 11.55 -3.06 11.90
CA ALA A 557 10.42 -3.68 11.23
C ALA A 557 9.07 -3.25 11.84
N ASP A 558 8.98 -3.16 13.18
CA ASP A 558 7.80 -2.64 13.88
C ASP A 558 7.47 -1.20 13.45
N VAL A 559 8.49 -0.35 13.27
CA VAL A 559 8.30 1.02 12.75
C VAL A 559 7.76 0.99 11.32
N TYR A 560 8.33 0.17 10.44
CA TYR A 560 7.84 0.03 9.06
C TYR A 560 6.42 -0.52 8.98
N GLU A 561 6.03 -1.44 9.87
CA GLU A 561 4.65 -1.90 9.98
C GLU A 561 3.70 -0.75 10.34
N ARG A 562 4.07 0.09 11.32
CA ARG A 562 3.27 1.26 11.71
C ARG A 562 3.12 2.28 10.58
N GLN A 563 4.13 2.41 9.71
CA GLN A 563 4.08 3.25 8.51
C GLN A 563 3.28 2.63 7.35
N GLY A 564 2.81 1.38 7.48
CA GLY A 564 2.15 0.64 6.41
C GLY A 564 3.11 0.13 5.31
N LEU A 565 4.43 0.14 5.54
CA LEU A 565 5.45 -0.28 4.57
C LEU A 565 5.76 -1.77 4.73
N SER A 566 4.78 -2.65 4.49
CA SER A 566 4.89 -4.09 4.75
C SER A 566 6.08 -4.76 4.06
N ALA A 567 6.46 -4.34 2.85
CA ALA A 567 7.63 -4.89 2.15
C ALA A 567 8.95 -4.58 2.88
N LYS A 568 9.11 -3.36 3.39
CA LYS A 568 10.28 -2.98 4.20
C LYS A 568 10.26 -3.71 5.55
N ALA A 569 9.10 -3.83 6.18
CA ALA A 569 8.95 -4.57 7.43
C ALA A 569 9.39 -6.03 7.28
N VAL A 570 8.91 -6.71 6.24
CA VAL A 570 9.34 -8.09 5.91
C VAL A 570 10.85 -8.17 5.72
N ALA A 571 11.44 -7.28 4.92
CA ALA A 571 12.88 -7.28 4.68
C ALA A 571 13.69 -7.08 5.98
N SER A 572 13.24 -6.19 6.87
CA SER A 572 13.87 -5.97 8.17
C SER A 572 13.73 -7.17 9.11
N TYR A 573 12.57 -7.81 9.16
CA TYR A 573 12.40 -9.04 9.94
C TYR A 573 13.22 -10.21 9.38
N GLU A 574 13.32 -10.36 8.07
CA GLU A 574 14.18 -11.37 7.44
C GLU A 574 15.66 -11.11 7.79
N GLU A 575 16.07 -9.84 7.89
CA GLU A 575 17.42 -9.46 8.32
C GLU A 575 17.68 -9.81 9.80
N ALA A 576 16.67 -9.67 10.65
CA ALA A 576 16.71 -10.18 12.03
C ALA A 576 16.87 -11.72 12.05
N LEU A 577 16.09 -12.45 11.26
CA LEU A 577 16.20 -13.92 11.17
C LEU A 577 17.50 -14.41 10.52
N ARG A 578 18.14 -13.61 9.67
CA ARG A 578 19.48 -13.94 9.13
C ARG A 578 20.56 -13.93 10.23
N ARG A 579 20.42 -13.05 11.23
CA ARG A 579 21.32 -13.01 12.41
C ARG A 579 20.96 -14.09 13.42
N ASP A 580 19.67 -14.28 13.63
CA ASP A 580 19.15 -15.28 14.53
C ASP A 580 17.93 -16.04 13.95
N PRO A 581 18.15 -17.22 13.37
CA PRO A 581 17.09 -18.07 12.84
C PRO A 581 16.13 -18.65 13.89
N HIS A 582 16.42 -18.52 15.18
CA HIS A 582 15.58 -19.00 16.27
C HIS A 582 14.81 -17.87 16.98
N TYR A 583 14.80 -16.65 16.42
CA TYR A 583 14.07 -15.53 17.00
C TYR A 583 12.55 -15.72 16.88
N ILE A 584 11.95 -16.38 17.86
CA ILE A 584 10.56 -16.89 17.82
C ILE A 584 9.54 -15.77 17.60
N VAL A 585 9.71 -14.64 18.30
CA VAL A 585 8.82 -13.48 18.19
C VAL A 585 8.82 -12.93 16.77
N VAL A 586 9.97 -12.89 16.09
CA VAL A 586 10.05 -12.42 14.70
C VAL A 586 9.33 -13.36 13.74
N HIS A 587 9.42 -14.68 13.95
CA HIS A 587 8.59 -15.63 13.20
C HIS A 587 7.09 -15.37 13.41
N GLN A 588 6.65 -15.14 14.65
CA GLN A 588 5.26 -14.80 14.93
C GLN A 588 4.82 -13.50 14.23
N GLN A 589 5.63 -12.44 14.28
CA GLN A 589 5.30 -11.16 13.63
C GLN A 589 5.27 -11.26 12.11
N LEU A 590 6.27 -11.91 11.49
CA LEU A 590 6.26 -12.19 10.04
C LEU A 590 5.02 -12.97 9.62
N GLY A 591 4.63 -13.97 10.42
CA GLY A 591 3.37 -14.69 10.26
C GLY A 591 2.16 -13.76 10.18
N GLY A 592 2.08 -12.80 11.09
CA GLY A 592 1.03 -11.78 11.11
C GLY A 592 1.06 -10.84 9.90
N VAL A 593 2.24 -10.36 9.49
CA VAL A 593 2.40 -9.49 8.32
C VAL A 593 2.01 -10.20 7.03
N TYR A 594 2.49 -11.44 6.85
CA TYR A 594 2.16 -12.24 5.68
C TYR A 594 0.68 -12.59 5.63
N SER A 595 0.04 -12.83 6.79
CA SER A 595 -1.41 -13.00 6.88
C SER A 595 -2.18 -11.77 6.38
N ARG A 596 -1.81 -10.57 6.87
CA ARG A 596 -2.45 -9.30 6.47
C ARG A 596 -2.23 -8.93 5.00
N THR A 597 -1.10 -9.35 4.43
CA THR A 597 -0.75 -9.09 3.01
C THR A 597 -1.24 -10.18 2.06
N GLY A 598 -2.03 -11.14 2.55
CA GLY A 598 -2.61 -12.22 1.72
C GLY A 598 -1.64 -13.34 1.32
N LYS A 599 -0.41 -13.33 1.85
CA LYS A 599 0.64 -14.33 1.60
C LYS A 599 0.52 -15.50 2.58
N SER A 600 -0.57 -16.25 2.48
CA SER A 600 -0.95 -17.24 3.50
C SER A 600 0.03 -18.43 3.62
N ALA A 601 0.77 -18.79 2.57
CA ALA A 601 1.71 -19.91 2.61
C ALA A 601 2.97 -19.56 3.43
N GLU A 602 3.51 -18.37 3.20
CA GLU A 602 4.60 -17.79 3.95
C GLU A 602 4.17 -17.55 5.40
N ALA A 603 2.95 -17.04 5.62
CA ALA A 603 2.38 -16.88 6.95
C ALA A 603 2.38 -18.20 7.73
N LEU A 604 1.85 -19.28 7.15
CA LEU A 604 1.82 -20.60 7.79
C LEU A 604 3.23 -21.09 8.14
N THR A 605 4.20 -20.93 7.23
CA THR A 605 5.59 -21.36 7.44
C THR A 605 6.19 -20.72 8.71
N HIS A 606 6.04 -19.41 8.86
CA HIS A 606 6.60 -18.71 10.02
C HIS A 606 5.80 -18.98 11.31
N VAL A 607 4.46 -19.02 11.24
CA VAL A 607 3.61 -19.30 12.41
C VAL A 607 3.81 -20.72 12.93
N GLU A 608 3.89 -21.73 12.05
CA GLU A 608 4.16 -23.12 12.43
C GLU A 608 5.55 -23.28 13.04
N ARG A 609 6.55 -22.55 12.50
CA ARG A 609 7.90 -22.53 13.09
C ARG A 609 7.88 -21.92 14.49
N ALA A 610 7.20 -20.79 14.70
CA ALA A 610 7.07 -20.19 16.02
C ALA A 610 6.36 -21.14 17.01
N LEU A 611 5.29 -21.80 16.56
CA LEU A 611 4.53 -22.76 17.36
C LEU A 611 5.37 -23.97 17.78
N ASP A 612 6.15 -24.55 16.87
CA ASP A 612 7.08 -25.66 17.15
C ASP A 612 8.14 -25.24 18.18
N LEU A 613 8.72 -24.05 18.04
CA LEU A 613 9.72 -23.54 18.97
C LEU A 613 9.13 -23.31 20.37
N TYR A 614 7.98 -22.62 20.49
CA TYR A 614 7.34 -22.42 21.80
C TYR A 614 6.97 -23.74 22.49
N ARG A 615 6.49 -24.74 21.74
CA ARG A 615 6.17 -26.08 22.29
C ARG A 615 7.41 -26.82 22.78
N LYS A 616 8.50 -26.81 22.00
CA LYS A 616 9.78 -27.42 22.41
C LYS A 616 10.33 -26.82 23.70
N LEU A 617 10.09 -25.53 23.90
CA LEU A 617 10.51 -24.78 25.08
C LEU A 617 9.51 -24.86 26.24
N GLY A 618 8.32 -25.45 26.02
CA GLY A 618 7.26 -25.50 27.04
C GLY A 618 6.66 -24.13 27.38
N ASN A 619 6.86 -23.10 26.56
CA ASN A 619 6.30 -21.78 26.75
C ASN A 619 4.83 -21.76 26.32
N ARG A 620 3.94 -22.11 27.27
CA ARG A 620 2.49 -22.28 27.03
C ARG A 620 1.78 -20.96 26.65
N GLU A 621 2.29 -19.83 27.12
CA GLU A 621 1.68 -18.53 26.83
C GLU A 621 2.00 -18.07 25.40
N GLY A 622 3.26 -18.23 24.98
CA GLY A 622 3.67 -18.05 23.59
C GLY A 622 2.95 -19.00 22.64
N GLU A 623 2.78 -20.28 23.02
CA GLU A 623 1.96 -21.25 22.27
C GLU A 623 0.52 -20.72 22.07
N ALA A 624 -0.14 -20.30 23.15
CA ALA A 624 -1.50 -19.79 23.09
C ALA A 624 -1.61 -18.53 22.20
N ALA A 625 -0.63 -17.61 22.28
CA ALA A 625 -0.60 -16.40 21.47
C ALA A 625 -0.42 -16.71 19.97
N VAL A 626 0.52 -17.61 19.62
CA VAL A 626 0.77 -18.01 18.22
C VAL A 626 -0.43 -18.74 17.63
N LEU A 627 -1.17 -19.52 18.41
CA LEU A 627 -2.41 -20.16 17.96
C LEU A 627 -3.48 -19.14 17.53
N LEU A 628 -3.52 -17.95 18.13
CA LEU A 628 -4.42 -16.87 17.68
C LEU A 628 -3.96 -16.25 16.37
N VAL A 629 -2.65 -16.11 16.15
CA VAL A 629 -2.11 -15.69 14.85
C VAL A 629 -2.43 -16.74 13.78
N LEU A 630 -2.33 -18.04 14.12
CA LEU A 630 -2.71 -19.13 13.22
C LEU A 630 -4.21 -19.14 12.91
N ALA A 631 -5.05 -18.84 13.91
CA ALA A 631 -6.49 -18.69 13.72
C ALA A 631 -6.80 -17.56 12.71
N GLU A 632 -6.10 -16.44 12.82
CA GLU A 632 -6.22 -15.31 11.91
C GLU A 632 -5.77 -15.68 10.48
N VAL A 633 -4.68 -16.44 10.32
CA VAL A 633 -4.25 -16.97 9.01
C VAL A 633 -5.35 -17.82 8.37
N PHE A 634 -5.95 -18.75 9.13
CA PHE A 634 -7.06 -19.56 8.62
C PHE A 634 -8.32 -18.73 8.32
N ARG A 635 -8.60 -17.69 9.12
CA ARG A 635 -9.70 -16.76 8.88
C ARG A 635 -9.54 -16.05 7.53
N GLN A 636 -8.35 -15.54 7.22
CA GLN A 636 -8.06 -14.88 5.94
C GLN A 636 -8.18 -15.82 4.73
N LYS A 637 -7.88 -17.12 4.94
CA LYS A 637 -8.10 -18.15 3.91
C LYS A 637 -9.56 -18.57 3.74
N GLY A 638 -10.47 -18.11 4.61
CA GLY A 638 -11.86 -18.57 4.66
C GLY A 638 -12.05 -19.95 5.30
N GLU A 639 -11.03 -20.51 5.95
CA GLU A 639 -11.07 -21.81 6.62
C GLU A 639 -11.60 -21.65 8.06
N TYR A 640 -12.85 -21.19 8.19
CA TYR A 640 -13.41 -20.72 9.48
C TYR A 640 -13.48 -21.79 10.57
N ASP A 641 -13.72 -23.06 10.23
CA ASP A 641 -13.73 -24.15 11.22
C ASP A 641 -12.36 -24.39 11.84
N ARG A 642 -11.30 -24.38 11.02
CA ARG A 642 -9.93 -24.50 11.50
C ARG A 642 -9.53 -23.28 12.31
N ALA A 643 -9.93 -22.09 11.88
CA ALA A 643 -9.72 -20.85 12.62
C ALA A 643 -10.33 -20.93 14.02
N ARG A 644 -11.61 -21.34 14.13
CA ARG A 644 -12.30 -21.55 15.41
C ARG A 644 -11.61 -22.60 16.28
N GLN A 645 -11.17 -23.71 15.69
CA GLN A 645 -10.46 -24.76 16.42
C GLN A 645 -9.18 -24.21 17.09
N GLN A 646 -8.37 -23.43 16.35
CA GLN A 646 -7.15 -22.85 16.93
C GLN A 646 -7.46 -21.82 18.01
N ALA A 647 -8.47 -20.96 17.79
CA ALA A 647 -8.90 -19.97 18.78
C ALA A 647 -9.41 -20.63 20.07
N GLU A 648 -10.13 -21.74 19.98
CA GLU A 648 -10.64 -22.48 21.14
C GLU A 648 -9.53 -23.19 21.93
N VAL A 649 -8.55 -23.79 21.24
CA VAL A 649 -7.36 -24.36 21.90
C VAL A 649 -6.59 -23.27 22.64
N SER A 650 -6.34 -22.14 21.99
CA SER A 650 -5.69 -20.97 22.61
C SER A 650 -6.45 -20.49 23.85
N ARG A 651 -7.78 -20.34 23.75
CA ARG A 651 -8.63 -19.90 24.86
C ARG A 651 -8.51 -20.83 26.07
N LYS A 652 -8.54 -22.15 25.87
CA LYS A 652 -8.35 -23.14 26.94
C LYS A 652 -6.97 -23.04 27.59
N LEU A 653 -5.92 -22.82 26.80
CA LEU A 653 -4.58 -22.57 27.36
C LEU A 653 -4.58 -21.30 28.22
N PHE A 654 -5.18 -20.21 27.77
CA PHE A 654 -5.30 -18.98 28.56
C PHE A 654 -6.20 -19.13 29.80
N ASP A 655 -7.22 -19.99 29.76
CA ASP A 655 -8.03 -20.38 30.93
C ASP A 655 -7.14 -21.06 31.99
N GLU A 656 -6.34 -22.04 31.59
CA GLU A 656 -5.40 -22.76 32.47
C GLU A 656 -4.32 -21.85 33.05
N LEU A 657 -3.79 -20.93 32.22
CA LEU A 657 -2.80 -19.93 32.63
C LEU A 657 -3.40 -18.80 33.47
N LYS A 658 -4.73 -18.76 33.63
CA LYS A 658 -5.48 -17.68 34.27
C LYS A 658 -5.23 -16.29 33.65
N SER A 659 -4.79 -16.22 32.40
CA SER A 659 -4.53 -14.97 31.69
C SER A 659 -5.83 -14.32 31.19
N GLU A 660 -6.30 -13.29 31.87
CA GLU A 660 -7.53 -12.57 31.48
C GLU A 660 -7.41 -11.88 30.13
N PHE A 661 -6.28 -11.22 29.88
CA PHE A 661 -6.00 -10.57 28.61
C PHE A 661 -6.03 -11.58 27.46
N GLY A 662 -5.36 -12.73 27.61
CA GLY A 662 -5.32 -13.79 26.60
C GLY A 662 -6.70 -14.38 26.31
N ARG A 663 -7.53 -14.59 27.34
CA ARG A 663 -8.92 -15.02 27.18
C ARG A 663 -9.74 -14.01 26.37
N LEU A 664 -9.65 -12.72 26.70
CA LEU A 664 -10.36 -11.66 25.97
C LEU A 664 -9.88 -11.56 24.52
N TRP A 665 -8.58 -11.74 24.27
CA TRP A 665 -8.03 -11.77 22.92
C TRP A 665 -8.60 -12.94 22.11
N ALA A 666 -8.61 -14.16 22.65
CA ALA A 666 -9.18 -15.33 21.99
C ALA A 666 -10.70 -15.17 21.72
N THR A 667 -11.45 -14.60 22.67
CA THR A 667 -12.88 -14.28 22.52
C THR A 667 -13.10 -13.26 21.39
N LYS A 668 -12.28 -12.21 21.33
CA LYS A 668 -12.35 -11.19 20.27
C LYS A 668 -12.08 -11.80 18.89
N ILE A 669 -11.02 -12.59 18.76
CA ILE A 669 -10.67 -13.28 17.49
C ILE A 669 -11.79 -14.24 17.07
N THR A 670 -12.42 -14.93 18.02
CA THR A 670 -13.60 -15.78 17.72
C THR A 670 -14.76 -14.95 17.16
N GLY A 671 -15.01 -13.76 17.72
CA GLY A 671 -15.98 -12.80 17.17
C GLY A 671 -15.62 -12.35 15.75
N ASP A 672 -14.35 -12.03 15.48
CA ASP A 672 -13.88 -11.64 14.15
C ASP A 672 -14.03 -12.77 13.12
N ILE A 673 -13.83 -14.04 13.53
CA ILE A 673 -14.04 -15.21 12.68
C ILE A 673 -15.50 -15.31 12.24
N TYR A 674 -16.45 -15.25 13.18
CA TYR A 674 -17.88 -15.24 12.85
C TYR A 674 -18.29 -14.04 12.02
N PHE A 675 -17.69 -12.87 12.29
CA PHE A 675 -17.93 -11.67 11.49
C PHE A 675 -17.49 -11.83 10.03
N SER A 676 -16.37 -12.54 9.80
CA SER A 676 -15.83 -12.82 8.46
C SER A 676 -16.64 -13.86 7.71
N GLU A 677 -17.17 -14.85 8.44
CA GLU A 677 -18.11 -15.85 7.92
C GLU A 677 -19.48 -15.25 7.56
N GLY A 678 -19.78 -14.03 8.03
CA GLY A 678 -21.07 -13.36 7.84
C GLY A 678 -22.11 -13.69 8.91
N ASN A 679 -21.73 -14.45 9.94
CA ASN A 679 -22.61 -14.75 11.08
C ASN A 679 -22.60 -13.61 12.09
N ASN A 680 -23.28 -12.52 11.73
CA ASN A 680 -23.36 -11.28 12.51
C ASN A 680 -23.91 -11.50 13.94
N ARG A 681 -24.85 -12.45 14.11
CA ARG A 681 -25.46 -12.75 15.42
C ARG A 681 -24.44 -13.32 16.40
N GLU A 682 -23.71 -14.37 16.01
CA GLU A 682 -22.69 -14.95 16.89
C GLU A 682 -21.51 -13.98 17.07
N ALA A 683 -21.10 -13.25 16.02
CA ALA A 683 -20.06 -12.23 16.14
C ALA A 683 -20.38 -11.23 17.26
N ARG A 684 -21.60 -10.67 17.28
CA ARG A 684 -22.06 -9.76 18.34
C ARG A 684 -22.05 -10.40 19.72
N ARG A 685 -22.42 -11.68 19.85
CA ARG A 685 -22.39 -12.40 21.13
C ARG A 685 -20.98 -12.44 21.72
N PHE A 686 -19.96 -12.72 20.89
CA PHE A 686 -18.57 -12.73 21.34
C PHE A 686 -18.04 -11.31 21.62
N TYR A 687 -18.38 -10.32 20.80
CA TYR A 687 -18.04 -8.92 21.09
C TYR A 687 -18.67 -8.46 22.42
N GLN A 688 -19.92 -8.82 22.72
CA GLN A 688 -20.56 -8.52 24.00
C GLN A 688 -19.84 -9.15 25.19
N GLN A 689 -19.30 -10.37 25.05
CA GLN A 689 -18.47 -10.98 26.10
C GLN A 689 -17.20 -10.16 26.37
N VAL A 690 -16.52 -9.70 25.31
CA VAL A 690 -15.39 -8.78 25.43
C VAL A 690 -15.83 -7.48 26.12
N LEU A 691 -17.03 -6.99 25.80
CA LEU A 691 -17.58 -5.77 26.39
C LEU A 691 -17.95 -5.90 27.87
N SER A 692 -18.33 -7.10 28.32
CA SER A 692 -18.66 -7.40 29.72
C SER A 692 -17.46 -7.70 30.61
N GLY A 693 -16.25 -7.86 30.05
CA GLY A 693 -15.04 -8.11 30.83
C GLY A 693 -14.74 -6.97 31.81
N SER A 694 -14.39 -7.29 33.06
CA SER A 694 -14.06 -6.32 34.12
C SER A 694 -12.53 -6.17 34.29
N GLY A 695 -12.06 -5.03 34.82
CA GLY A 695 -10.67 -4.87 35.29
C GLY A 695 -9.87 -3.75 34.63
N GLU A 696 -8.89 -3.21 35.37
CA GLU A 696 -7.99 -2.13 34.92
C GLU A 696 -7.01 -2.52 33.81
N LEU A 697 -6.89 -3.82 33.52
CA LEU A 697 -5.94 -4.39 32.56
C LEU A 697 -6.63 -4.90 31.27
N ARG A 698 -7.92 -4.58 31.11
CA ARG A 698 -8.68 -4.83 29.89
C ARG A 698 -8.14 -3.96 28.76
N SER A 699 -7.70 -4.58 27.66
CA SER A 699 -7.23 -3.84 26.48
C SER A 699 -8.32 -2.89 25.97
N ASN A 700 -8.05 -1.59 26.03
CA ASN A 700 -9.02 -0.63 25.56
C ASN A 700 -9.19 -0.68 24.03
N ARG A 701 -8.12 -1.07 23.32
CA ARG A 701 -8.17 -1.38 21.89
C ARG A 701 -9.24 -2.43 21.59
N PHE A 702 -9.31 -3.53 22.35
CA PHE A 702 -10.32 -4.57 22.13
C PHE A 702 -11.74 -4.06 22.38
N VAL A 703 -11.93 -3.15 23.34
CA VAL A 703 -13.23 -2.53 23.61
C VAL A 703 -13.71 -1.72 22.43
N VAL A 704 -12.89 -0.77 21.98
CA VAL A 704 -13.23 0.13 20.88
C VAL A 704 -13.45 -0.68 19.60
N GLN A 705 -12.58 -1.65 19.29
CA GLN A 705 -12.77 -2.55 18.13
C GLN A 705 -14.06 -3.37 18.22
N SER A 706 -14.41 -3.91 19.40
CA SER A 706 -15.63 -4.69 19.58
C SER A 706 -16.90 -3.84 19.43
N LEU A 707 -16.86 -2.58 19.88
CA LEU A 707 -17.96 -1.62 19.67
C LEU A 707 -18.11 -1.28 18.18
N MET A 708 -17.01 -0.91 17.51
CA MET A 708 -17.02 -0.62 16.07
C MET A 708 -17.51 -1.81 15.25
N ASN A 709 -16.97 -3.02 15.48
CA ASN A 709 -17.38 -4.22 14.75
C ASN A 709 -18.84 -4.58 15.02
N THR A 710 -19.34 -4.34 16.24
CA THR A 710 -20.79 -4.48 16.54
C THR A 710 -21.60 -3.48 15.73
N GLY A 711 -21.14 -2.22 15.61
CA GLY A 711 -21.73 -1.21 14.72
C GLY A 711 -21.80 -1.68 13.27
N VAL A 712 -20.69 -2.20 12.72
CA VAL A 712 -20.65 -2.75 11.35
C VAL A 712 -21.65 -3.90 11.16
N THR A 713 -21.81 -4.77 12.15
CA THR A 713 -22.77 -5.88 12.02
C THR A 713 -24.22 -5.41 11.92
N TYR A 714 -24.58 -4.31 12.58
CA TYR A 714 -25.91 -3.70 12.45
C TYR A 714 -26.04 -2.94 11.14
N LEU A 715 -24.98 -2.28 10.67
CA LEU A 715 -24.93 -1.63 9.37
C LEU A 715 -25.22 -2.63 8.23
N ARG A 716 -24.56 -3.79 8.23
CA ARG A 716 -24.80 -4.89 7.25
C ARG A 716 -26.23 -5.43 7.28
N GLU A 717 -26.89 -5.38 8.43
CA GLU A 717 -28.30 -5.79 8.58
C GLU A 717 -29.29 -4.66 8.19
N GLY A 718 -28.79 -3.47 7.82
CA GLY A 718 -29.59 -2.29 7.53
C GLY A 718 -30.21 -1.64 8.77
N ASP A 719 -29.68 -1.90 9.97
CA ASP A 719 -30.08 -1.24 11.21
C ASP A 719 -29.13 -0.08 11.54
N LEU A 720 -29.32 1.01 10.80
CA LEU A 720 -28.47 2.19 10.86
C LEU A 720 -28.50 2.86 12.25
N SER A 721 -29.65 2.81 12.95
CA SER A 721 -29.82 3.45 14.25
C SER A 721 -28.98 2.79 15.34
N ARG A 722 -29.00 1.45 15.41
CA ARG A 722 -28.11 0.73 16.33
C ARG A 722 -26.65 0.85 15.89
N ALA A 723 -26.35 0.92 14.59
CA ALA A 723 -24.99 1.15 14.13
C ALA A 723 -24.43 2.47 14.70
N VAL A 724 -25.17 3.59 14.56
CA VAL A 724 -24.79 4.91 15.12
C VAL A 724 -24.56 4.85 16.62
N GLU A 725 -25.49 4.24 17.39
CA GLU A 725 -25.36 4.11 18.85
C GLU A 725 -24.03 3.46 19.27
N TYR A 726 -23.64 2.36 18.60
CA TYR A 726 -22.40 1.66 18.93
C TYR A 726 -21.14 2.43 18.52
N TYR A 727 -21.19 3.20 17.44
CA TYR A 727 -20.08 4.07 17.05
C TYR A 727 -19.94 5.29 17.97
N GLU A 728 -21.05 5.92 18.41
CA GLU A 728 -21.02 6.99 19.41
C GLU A 728 -20.38 6.50 20.71
N ARG A 729 -20.83 5.34 21.22
CA ARG A 729 -20.23 4.69 22.40
C ARG A 729 -18.73 4.40 22.21
N SER A 730 -18.32 4.11 20.98
CA SER A 730 -16.92 3.86 20.63
C SER A 730 -16.07 5.14 20.69
N VAL A 731 -16.62 6.26 20.23
CA VAL A 731 -15.97 7.58 20.26
C VAL A 731 -15.87 8.11 21.69
N ASP A 732 -16.94 7.97 22.48
CA ASP A 732 -17.06 8.50 23.85
C ASP A 732 -16.25 7.71 24.90
N GLN A 733 -15.58 6.63 24.50
CA GLN A 733 -14.77 5.81 25.38
C GLN A 733 -13.58 6.62 25.94
N LYS A 734 -13.67 7.04 27.22
CA LYS A 734 -12.76 8.00 27.90
C LYS A 734 -11.26 7.72 27.84
N TRP A 735 -10.85 6.48 27.57
CA TRP A 735 -9.45 6.07 27.58
C TRP A 735 -8.94 5.62 26.21
N SER A 736 -9.73 5.79 25.13
CA SER A 736 -9.45 5.21 23.81
C SER A 736 -8.11 5.67 23.25
N ALA A 737 -7.31 4.70 22.78
CA ALA A 737 -6.10 4.98 22.03
C ALA A 737 -6.42 5.89 20.84
N ARG A 738 -5.52 6.83 20.55
CA ARG A 738 -5.77 7.97 19.65
C ARG A 738 -6.19 7.50 18.27
N ARG A 739 -5.55 6.43 17.77
CA ARG A 739 -5.85 5.83 16.47
C ARG A 739 -7.24 5.19 16.46
N GLU A 740 -7.57 4.40 17.47
CA GLU A 740 -8.86 3.72 17.60
C GLU A 740 -10.02 4.71 17.75
N ARG A 741 -9.81 5.84 18.43
CA ARG A 741 -10.78 6.93 18.46
C ARG A 741 -10.98 7.54 17.07
N ALA A 742 -9.90 7.83 16.34
CA ALA A 742 -9.99 8.36 14.98
C ALA A 742 -10.70 7.39 14.02
N LEU A 743 -10.48 6.07 14.17
CA LEU A 743 -11.21 5.05 13.40
C LEU A 743 -12.71 5.07 13.70
N ALA A 744 -13.08 5.17 14.98
CA ALA A 744 -14.46 5.29 15.40
C ALA A 744 -15.11 6.57 14.86
N SER A 745 -14.41 7.70 14.94
CA SER A 745 -14.85 8.99 14.40
C SER A 745 -15.01 8.96 12.88
N ALA A 746 -14.08 8.35 12.14
CA ALA A 746 -14.20 8.22 10.69
C ALA A 746 -15.42 7.40 10.28
N ASN A 747 -15.66 6.26 10.95
CA ASN A 747 -16.83 5.42 10.68
C ASN A 747 -18.15 6.12 11.07
N LEU A 748 -18.19 6.81 12.21
CA LEU A 748 -19.35 7.60 12.64
C LEU A 748 -19.62 8.78 11.68
N GLY A 749 -18.55 9.43 11.22
CA GLY A 749 -18.59 10.52 10.26
C GLY A 749 -19.31 10.13 8.97
N VAL A 750 -18.92 8.98 8.39
CA VAL A 750 -19.60 8.41 7.21
C VAL A 750 -21.10 8.22 7.47
N LEU A 751 -21.47 7.63 8.62
CA LEU A 751 -22.88 7.38 8.92
C LEU A 751 -23.68 8.66 9.08
N TYR A 752 -23.12 9.71 9.67
CA TYR A 752 -23.82 10.98 9.79
C TYR A 752 -23.97 11.70 8.45
N ILE A 753 -22.94 11.67 7.60
CA ILE A 753 -22.96 12.29 6.28
C ILE A 753 -23.97 11.60 5.34
N GLU A 754 -24.01 10.27 5.35
CA GLU A 754 -24.86 9.49 4.42
C GLU A 754 -26.27 9.24 4.97
N TYR A 755 -26.45 9.08 6.30
CA TYR A 755 -27.70 8.57 6.87
C TYR A 755 -28.23 9.37 8.08
N GLY A 756 -27.40 10.21 8.69
CA GLY A 756 -27.68 10.81 9.99
C GLY A 756 -28.52 12.08 9.97
N PRO A 757 -29.01 12.53 11.13
CA PRO A 757 -29.74 13.79 11.23
C PRO A 757 -28.84 15.04 11.18
N ASP A 758 -27.52 14.88 11.31
CA ASP A 758 -26.55 15.98 11.44
C ASP A 758 -25.29 15.73 10.57
N PRO A 759 -25.35 16.02 9.26
CA PRO A 759 -24.22 15.85 8.35
C PRO A 759 -23.00 16.73 8.69
N GLU A 760 -23.23 17.89 9.32
CA GLU A 760 -22.17 18.82 9.73
C GLU A 760 -21.31 18.21 10.85
N ARG A 761 -21.96 17.58 11.84
CA ARG A 761 -21.22 16.79 12.84
C ARG A 761 -20.44 15.66 12.18
N GLY A 762 -21.01 15.00 11.17
CA GLY A 762 -20.32 13.97 10.39
C GLY A 762 -19.07 14.50 9.67
N PHE A 763 -19.16 15.67 9.06
CA PHE A 763 -18.05 16.37 8.44
C PHE A 763 -16.93 16.68 9.44
N GLN A 764 -17.26 17.26 10.60
CA GLN A 764 -16.27 17.57 11.63
C GLN A 764 -15.55 16.30 12.12
N LEU A 765 -16.29 15.22 12.39
CA LEU A 765 -15.70 13.93 12.80
C LEU A 765 -14.75 13.37 11.73
N ALA A 766 -15.11 13.47 10.45
CA ALA A 766 -14.27 13.03 9.35
C ALA A 766 -13.01 13.89 9.18
N GLN A 767 -13.12 15.22 9.38
CA GLN A 767 -11.98 16.13 9.36
C GLN A 767 -11.00 15.87 10.51
N ASP A 768 -11.49 15.75 11.74
CA ASP A 768 -10.67 15.47 12.92
C ASP A 768 -9.95 14.12 12.79
N ALA A 769 -10.65 13.12 12.25
CA ALA A 769 -10.08 11.81 11.96
C ALA A 769 -9.01 11.91 10.86
N LEU A 770 -9.27 12.63 9.77
CA LEU A 770 -8.31 12.85 8.68
C LEU A 770 -7.03 13.50 9.19
N GLU A 771 -7.13 14.57 9.97
CA GLU A 771 -5.96 15.23 10.57
C GLU A 771 -5.19 14.25 11.45
N THR A 772 -5.89 13.48 12.28
CA THR A 772 -5.25 12.47 13.13
C THR A 772 -4.49 11.44 12.30
N PHE A 773 -5.09 10.88 11.24
CA PHE A 773 -4.42 9.89 10.39
C PHE A 773 -3.23 10.47 9.61
N ARG A 774 -3.32 11.73 9.16
CA ARG A 774 -2.19 12.46 8.58
C ARG A 774 -1.04 12.59 9.55
N THR A 775 -1.32 13.02 10.80
CA THR A 775 -0.25 13.12 11.81
C THR A 775 0.35 11.77 12.18
N MET A 776 -0.41 10.68 12.04
CA MET A 776 0.08 9.32 12.31
C MET A 776 0.80 8.68 11.12
N GLY A 777 0.70 9.23 9.92
CA GLY A 777 1.16 8.59 8.69
C GLY A 777 0.32 7.37 8.27
N ASP A 778 -0.94 7.25 8.73
CA ASP A 778 -1.85 6.15 8.36
C ASP A 778 -2.51 6.45 7.01
N ALA A 779 -1.77 6.21 5.93
CA ALA A 779 -2.17 6.58 4.57
C ALA A 779 -3.49 5.91 4.11
N LEU A 780 -3.80 4.70 4.62
CA LEU A 780 -5.03 3.98 4.27
C LEU A 780 -6.25 4.74 4.81
N TRP A 781 -6.21 5.10 6.09
CA TRP A 781 -7.31 5.81 6.72
C TRP A 781 -7.32 7.30 6.38
N GLU A 782 -6.18 7.89 6.02
CA GLU A 782 -6.14 9.19 5.36
C GLU A 782 -6.94 9.17 4.04
N ALA A 783 -6.70 8.18 3.16
CA ALA A 783 -7.43 8.06 1.89
C ALA A 783 -8.93 7.83 2.11
N ARG A 784 -9.30 6.98 3.08
CA ARG A 784 -10.71 6.73 3.44
C ARG A 784 -11.39 7.99 3.99
N SER A 785 -10.79 8.69 4.94
CA SER A 785 -11.36 9.92 5.48
C SER A 785 -11.43 11.04 4.43
N THR A 786 -10.45 11.11 3.52
CA THR A 786 -10.51 12.01 2.36
C THR A 786 -11.70 11.69 1.46
N THR A 787 -11.97 10.40 1.23
CA THR A 787 -13.17 9.95 0.48
C THR A 787 -14.45 10.36 1.20
N THR A 788 -14.52 10.20 2.53
CA THR A 788 -15.68 10.63 3.34
C THR A 788 -15.97 12.13 3.20
N LEU A 789 -14.94 12.98 3.19
CA LEU A 789 -15.12 14.41 2.92
C LEU A 789 -15.63 14.66 1.49
N GLY A 790 -15.10 13.92 0.51
CA GLY A 790 -15.58 13.96 -0.87
C GLY A 790 -17.07 13.61 -0.99
N ILE A 791 -17.56 12.65 -0.19
CA ILE A 791 -18.99 12.28 -0.11
C ILE A 791 -19.80 13.44 0.47
N TYR A 792 -19.34 14.10 1.53
CA TYR A 792 -20.03 15.27 2.08
C TYR A 792 -20.17 16.40 1.04
N PHE A 793 -19.10 16.70 0.29
CA PHE A 793 -19.16 17.70 -0.78
C PHE A 793 -20.07 17.28 -1.93
N MET A 794 -20.07 15.99 -2.28
CA MET A 794 -20.99 15.44 -3.27
C MET A 794 -22.45 15.63 -2.84
N ASN A 795 -22.75 15.27 -1.60
CA ASN A 795 -24.10 15.33 -1.03
C ASN A 795 -24.59 16.78 -0.94
N THR A 796 -23.72 17.73 -0.58
CA THR A 796 -24.07 19.16 -0.54
C THR A 796 -24.05 19.84 -1.92
N GLY A 797 -23.72 19.11 -2.98
CA GLY A 797 -23.73 19.60 -4.37
C GLY A 797 -22.49 20.40 -4.79
N ARG A 798 -21.43 20.39 -3.98
CA ARG A 798 -20.12 21.00 -4.25
C ARG A 798 -19.25 20.01 -5.05
N TYR A 799 -19.68 19.73 -6.28
CA TYR A 799 -19.13 18.62 -7.07
C TYR A 799 -17.65 18.79 -7.46
N SER A 800 -17.16 20.01 -7.66
CA SER A 800 -15.74 20.27 -7.96
C SER A 800 -14.85 19.79 -6.82
N GLU A 801 -15.14 20.22 -5.59
CA GLU A 801 -14.42 19.81 -4.38
C GLU A 801 -14.53 18.31 -4.13
N SER A 802 -15.71 17.74 -4.36
CA SER A 802 -15.93 16.30 -4.29
C SER A 802 -14.99 15.52 -5.20
N VAL A 803 -14.89 15.92 -6.48
CA VAL A 803 -13.98 15.31 -7.46
C VAL A 803 -12.52 15.45 -7.03
N GLU A 804 -12.10 16.62 -6.54
CA GLU A 804 -10.75 16.85 -6.05
C GLU A 804 -10.39 15.89 -4.89
N HIS A 805 -11.30 15.72 -3.93
CA HIS A 805 -11.11 14.81 -2.81
C HIS A 805 -11.03 13.35 -3.25
N PHE A 806 -11.91 12.89 -4.14
CA PHE A 806 -11.84 11.50 -4.61
C PHE A 806 -10.56 11.24 -5.42
N GLN A 807 -10.14 12.17 -6.28
CA GLN A 807 -8.87 12.06 -7.01
C GLN A 807 -7.65 12.09 -6.06
N GLN A 808 -7.70 12.89 -4.99
CA GLN A 808 -6.65 12.88 -3.96
C GLN A 808 -6.59 11.52 -3.25
N ALA A 809 -7.73 10.98 -2.83
CA ALA A 809 -7.80 9.67 -2.20
C ALA A 809 -7.33 8.55 -3.12
N GLU A 810 -7.67 8.62 -4.41
CA GLU A 810 -7.21 7.68 -5.42
C GLU A 810 -5.69 7.76 -5.60
N ARG A 811 -5.11 8.95 -5.79
CA ARG A 811 -3.66 9.14 -5.92
C ARG A 811 -2.90 8.61 -4.71
N LEU A 812 -3.38 8.91 -3.50
CA LEU A 812 -2.79 8.40 -2.27
C LEU A 812 -2.86 6.87 -2.22
N SER A 813 -4.01 6.29 -2.57
CA SER A 813 -4.19 4.83 -2.61
C SER A 813 -3.30 4.16 -3.65
N ARG A 814 -3.14 4.74 -4.84
CA ARG A 814 -2.22 4.25 -5.89
C ARG A 814 -0.77 4.31 -5.45
N SER A 815 -0.34 5.39 -4.79
CA SER A 815 1.04 5.54 -4.32
C SER A 815 1.47 4.50 -3.25
N ARG A 816 0.49 3.79 -2.67
CA ARG A 816 0.68 2.81 -1.61
C ARG A 816 0.13 1.42 -1.94
N ASP A 817 -0.29 1.19 -3.19
CA ASP A 817 -0.89 -0.07 -3.66
C ASP A 817 -2.14 -0.53 -2.87
N PHE A 818 -2.97 0.41 -2.42
CA PHE A 818 -4.21 0.11 -1.72
C PHE A 818 -5.36 -0.14 -2.70
N ALA A 819 -5.50 -1.38 -3.18
CA ALA A 819 -6.52 -1.75 -4.17
C ALA A 819 -7.96 -1.37 -3.74
N GLU A 820 -8.31 -1.57 -2.46
CA GLU A 820 -9.63 -1.21 -1.93
C GLU A 820 -9.89 0.30 -1.99
N GLY A 821 -8.88 1.11 -1.65
CA GLY A 821 -8.97 2.58 -1.69
C GLY A 821 -9.14 3.12 -3.11
N ILE A 822 -8.47 2.50 -4.10
CA ILE A 822 -8.62 2.84 -5.51
C ILE A 822 -10.05 2.55 -5.99
N ALA A 823 -10.57 1.36 -5.68
CA ALA A 823 -11.93 0.96 -6.07
C ALA A 823 -12.99 1.89 -5.46
N LEU A 824 -12.86 2.20 -4.17
CA LEU A 824 -13.80 3.06 -3.46
C LEU A 824 -13.80 4.51 -3.98
N ALA A 825 -12.62 5.07 -4.28
CA ALA A 825 -12.51 6.41 -4.85
C ALA A 825 -13.14 6.48 -6.25
N ASN A 826 -12.88 5.48 -7.10
CA ASN A 826 -13.46 5.39 -8.44
C ASN A 826 -14.98 5.21 -8.40
N TYR A 827 -15.50 4.40 -7.48
CA TYR A 827 -16.95 4.24 -7.30
C TYR A 827 -17.62 5.58 -6.95
N ASN A 828 -17.04 6.35 -6.03
CA ASN A 828 -17.61 7.63 -5.63
C ASN A 828 -17.40 8.75 -6.66
N LEU A 829 -16.32 8.72 -7.46
CA LEU A 829 -16.23 9.54 -8.69
C LEU A 829 -17.39 9.23 -9.64
N GLY A 830 -17.66 7.94 -9.85
CA GLY A 830 -18.80 7.46 -10.63
C GLY A 830 -20.14 8.01 -10.12
N ARG A 831 -20.41 7.92 -8.81
CA ARG A 831 -21.59 8.54 -8.16
C ARG A 831 -21.66 10.05 -8.41
N CYS A 832 -20.54 10.75 -8.23
CA CYS A 832 -20.47 12.20 -8.39
C CYS A 832 -20.79 12.64 -9.84
N TYR A 833 -20.25 11.93 -10.84
CA TYR A 833 -20.55 12.19 -12.25
C TYR A 833 -21.99 11.80 -12.61
N PHE A 834 -22.52 10.71 -12.04
CA PHE A 834 -23.92 10.31 -12.21
C PHE A 834 -24.88 11.43 -11.75
N PHE A 835 -24.64 12.04 -10.58
CA PHE A 835 -25.45 13.15 -10.07
C PHE A 835 -25.37 14.42 -10.93
N GLN A 836 -24.23 14.66 -11.58
CA GLN A 836 -24.03 15.75 -12.54
C GLN A 836 -24.64 15.45 -13.93
N ASN A 837 -25.12 14.22 -14.16
CA ASN A 837 -25.56 13.70 -15.46
C ASN A 837 -24.44 13.60 -16.51
N ASP A 838 -23.19 13.50 -16.06
CA ASP A 838 -22.04 13.17 -16.91
C ASP A 838 -21.88 11.65 -16.97
N TYR A 839 -22.76 11.00 -17.73
CA TYR A 839 -22.84 9.55 -17.75
C TYR A 839 -21.62 8.89 -18.40
N ALA A 840 -20.90 9.58 -19.29
CA ALA A 840 -19.68 9.03 -19.89
C ALA A 840 -18.60 8.82 -18.83
N ARG A 841 -18.25 9.88 -18.08
CA ARG A 841 -17.27 9.77 -16.99
C ARG A 841 -17.78 8.88 -15.84
N ALA A 842 -19.09 8.84 -15.61
CA ALA A 842 -19.68 7.94 -14.63
C ALA A 842 -19.43 6.46 -15.01
N LEU A 843 -19.69 6.07 -16.26
CA LEU A 843 -19.44 4.70 -16.74
C LEU A 843 -17.96 4.33 -16.61
N ASP A 844 -17.05 5.18 -17.10
CA ASP A 844 -15.61 4.92 -17.05
C ASP A 844 -15.12 4.66 -15.60
N ALA A 845 -15.52 5.53 -14.67
CA ALA A 845 -15.12 5.42 -13.26
C ALA A 845 -15.73 4.18 -12.58
N LEU A 846 -17.00 3.86 -12.88
CA LEU A 846 -17.68 2.70 -12.30
C LEU A 846 -17.18 1.38 -12.86
N GLU A 847 -16.82 1.31 -14.14
CA GLU A 847 -16.18 0.15 -14.75
C GLU A 847 -14.78 -0.09 -14.15
N ALA A 848 -14.01 0.97 -13.94
CA ALA A 848 -12.73 0.89 -13.24
C ALA A 848 -12.90 0.34 -11.80
N ALA A 849 -13.88 0.86 -11.06
CA ALA A 849 -14.20 0.35 -9.72
C ALA A 849 -14.61 -1.13 -9.74
N LEU A 850 -15.51 -1.52 -10.66
CA LEU A 850 -15.99 -2.89 -10.80
C LEU A 850 -14.85 -3.87 -11.10
N ASN A 851 -13.92 -3.49 -11.97
CA ASN A 851 -12.76 -4.31 -12.30
C ASN A 851 -11.87 -4.54 -11.08
N HIS A 852 -11.58 -3.48 -10.31
CA HIS A 852 -10.80 -3.61 -9.08
C HIS A 852 -11.50 -4.46 -8.02
N TYR A 853 -12.82 -4.35 -7.85
CA TYR A 853 -13.56 -5.21 -6.92
C TYR A 853 -13.56 -6.68 -7.36
N ARG A 854 -13.62 -6.96 -8.67
CA ARG A 854 -13.50 -8.33 -9.22
C ARG A 854 -12.12 -8.91 -8.98
N GLU A 855 -11.06 -8.14 -9.20
CA GLU A 855 -9.67 -8.55 -8.91
C GLU A 855 -9.48 -8.89 -7.43
N GLN A 856 -10.09 -8.09 -6.55
CA GLN A 856 -10.06 -8.29 -5.10
C GLN A 856 -10.97 -9.42 -4.61
N LYS A 857 -11.81 -10.00 -5.48
CA LYS A 857 -12.86 -10.95 -5.12
C LYS A 857 -13.78 -10.41 -4.03
N ASP A 858 -14.11 -9.11 -4.10
CA ASP A 858 -15.03 -8.46 -3.17
C ASP A 858 -16.48 -8.50 -3.72
N PRO A 859 -17.33 -9.44 -3.26
CA PRO A 859 -18.71 -9.54 -3.74
C PRO A 859 -19.57 -8.33 -3.36
N PHE A 860 -19.25 -7.61 -2.28
CA PHE A 860 -19.99 -6.43 -1.87
C PHE A 860 -19.74 -5.28 -2.85
N GLY A 861 -18.46 -4.94 -3.08
CA GLY A 861 -18.07 -3.90 -4.03
C GLY A 861 -18.52 -4.19 -5.47
N VAL A 862 -18.51 -5.46 -5.88
CA VAL A 862 -19.08 -5.88 -7.18
C VAL A 862 -20.58 -5.56 -7.27
N ALA A 863 -21.37 -5.98 -6.28
CA ALA A 863 -22.82 -5.72 -6.28
C ALA A 863 -23.12 -4.21 -6.24
N LEU A 864 -22.38 -3.46 -5.42
CA LEU A 864 -22.47 -2.01 -5.30
C LEU A 864 -22.23 -1.31 -6.65
N ALA A 865 -21.12 -1.62 -7.33
CA ALA A 865 -20.79 -1.03 -8.63
C ALA A 865 -21.79 -1.46 -9.72
N GLN A 866 -22.24 -2.72 -9.73
CA GLN A 866 -23.24 -3.22 -10.68
C GLN A 866 -24.58 -2.50 -10.56
N ILE A 867 -25.04 -2.23 -9.34
CA ILE A 867 -26.31 -1.53 -9.12
C ILE A 867 -26.25 -0.12 -9.75
N LEU A 868 -25.19 0.63 -9.47
CA LEU A 868 -25.05 1.99 -9.99
C LEU A 868 -24.75 2.05 -11.49
N LEU A 869 -23.97 1.10 -12.03
CA LEU A 869 -23.82 0.96 -13.49
C LEU A 869 -25.18 0.67 -14.14
N GLY A 870 -25.94 -0.27 -13.58
CA GLY A 870 -27.27 -0.60 -14.07
C GLY A 870 -28.23 0.60 -14.02
N TRP A 871 -28.17 1.40 -12.96
CA TRP A 871 -28.92 2.65 -12.86
C TRP A 871 -28.46 3.68 -13.91
N THR A 872 -27.15 3.82 -14.13
CA THR A 872 -26.59 4.70 -15.15
C THR A 872 -27.06 4.31 -16.56
N HIS A 873 -27.04 3.02 -16.89
CA HIS A 873 -27.59 2.51 -18.16
C HIS A 873 -29.10 2.75 -18.29
N ALA A 874 -29.86 2.64 -17.20
CA ALA A 874 -31.28 2.98 -17.21
C ALA A 874 -31.48 4.45 -17.63
N ARG A 875 -30.70 5.37 -17.05
CA ARG A 875 -30.75 6.81 -17.38
C ARG A 875 -30.33 7.12 -18.82
N LEU A 876 -29.45 6.31 -19.41
CA LEU A 876 -29.09 6.38 -20.84
C LEU A 876 -30.15 5.75 -21.77
N GLY A 877 -31.15 5.07 -21.21
CA GLY A 877 -32.18 4.35 -21.96
C GLY A 877 -31.75 2.96 -22.46
N ASP A 878 -30.57 2.46 -22.07
CA ASP A 878 -30.12 1.10 -22.38
C ASP A 878 -30.75 0.09 -21.42
N ARG A 879 -31.98 -0.28 -21.75
CA ARG A 879 -32.80 -1.18 -20.91
C ARG A 879 -32.19 -2.56 -20.76
N SER A 880 -31.50 -3.05 -21.79
CA SER A 880 -30.97 -4.41 -21.81
C SER A 880 -29.85 -4.57 -20.80
N MET A 881 -28.89 -3.64 -20.84
CA MET A 881 -27.75 -3.63 -19.94
C MET A 881 -28.19 -3.29 -18.51
N ALA A 882 -29.09 -2.32 -18.35
CA ALA A 882 -29.64 -1.96 -17.05
C ALA A 882 -30.30 -3.16 -16.34
N GLN A 883 -31.12 -3.93 -17.04
CA GLN A 883 -31.77 -5.12 -16.47
C GLN A 883 -30.77 -6.21 -16.07
N ALA A 884 -29.75 -6.45 -16.90
CA ALA A 884 -28.74 -7.46 -16.62
C ALA A 884 -27.96 -7.12 -15.34
N LEU A 885 -27.40 -5.91 -15.27
CA LEU A 885 -26.59 -5.45 -14.15
C LEU A 885 -27.37 -5.37 -12.83
N LEU A 886 -28.58 -4.79 -12.86
CA LEU A 886 -29.42 -4.68 -11.66
C LEU A 886 -29.83 -6.06 -11.14
N LYS A 887 -30.15 -7.00 -12.03
CA LYS A 887 -30.51 -8.37 -11.64
C LYS A 887 -29.36 -9.07 -10.92
N GLU A 888 -28.15 -8.96 -11.45
CA GLU A 888 -26.94 -9.55 -10.84
C GLU A 888 -26.66 -8.93 -9.46
N GLY A 889 -26.64 -7.60 -9.37
CA GLY A 889 -26.40 -6.90 -8.11
C GLY A 889 -27.41 -7.25 -7.02
N ILE A 890 -28.72 -7.27 -7.36
CA ILE A 890 -29.79 -7.66 -6.42
C ILE A 890 -29.63 -9.10 -5.95
N GLN A 891 -29.33 -10.01 -6.87
CA GLN A 891 -29.17 -11.42 -6.54
C GLN A 891 -28.02 -11.63 -5.55
N VAL A 892 -26.88 -10.98 -5.78
CA VAL A 892 -25.73 -11.06 -4.85
C VAL A 892 -26.10 -10.46 -3.49
N SER A 893 -26.72 -9.27 -3.46
CA SER A 893 -27.11 -8.62 -2.21
C SER A 893 -28.08 -9.47 -1.38
N GLN A 894 -29.07 -10.10 -2.01
CA GLN A 894 -30.01 -10.99 -1.32
C GLN A 894 -29.35 -12.27 -0.81
N GLN A 895 -28.49 -12.90 -1.62
CA GLN A 895 -27.82 -14.15 -1.25
C GLN A 895 -26.81 -13.97 -0.13
N LYS A 896 -26.13 -12.82 -0.08
CA LYS A 896 -25.08 -12.51 0.90
C LYS A 896 -25.56 -11.71 2.11
N GLY A 897 -26.81 -11.25 2.09
CA GLY A 897 -27.39 -10.45 3.17
C GLY A 897 -26.87 -9.02 3.21
N TYR A 898 -26.54 -8.41 2.06
CA TYR A 898 -26.17 -6.99 1.94
C TYR A 898 -27.44 -6.12 1.88
N GLY A 899 -28.13 -6.04 3.02
CA GLY A 899 -29.40 -5.32 3.14
C GLY A 899 -29.27 -3.82 2.85
N GLU A 900 -28.09 -3.25 3.08
CA GLU A 900 -27.75 -1.85 2.85
C GLU A 900 -27.79 -1.45 1.38
N LEU A 901 -27.63 -2.38 0.43
CA LEU A 901 -27.66 -2.12 -1.02
C LEU A 901 -29.07 -2.22 -1.62
N LEU A 902 -30.04 -2.77 -0.88
CA LEU A 902 -31.39 -3.01 -1.38
C LEU A 902 -32.19 -1.73 -1.68
N PRO A 903 -32.08 -0.63 -0.91
CA PRO A 903 -32.73 0.64 -1.26
C PRO A 903 -32.32 1.14 -2.64
N ASP A 904 -31.02 1.21 -2.94
CA ASP A 904 -30.49 1.68 -4.22
C ASP A 904 -30.99 0.79 -5.37
N ALA A 905 -30.94 -0.52 -5.18
CA ALA A 905 -31.35 -1.47 -6.19
C ALA A 905 -32.85 -1.38 -6.52
N TYR A 906 -33.71 -1.28 -5.50
CA TYR A 906 -35.16 -1.15 -5.72
C TYR A 906 -35.55 0.19 -6.33
N THR A 907 -34.86 1.28 -5.98
CA THR A 907 -35.05 2.60 -6.60
C THR A 907 -34.64 2.58 -8.07
N ALA A 908 -33.47 2.04 -8.39
CA ALA A 908 -32.97 1.92 -9.76
C ALA A 908 -33.90 1.07 -10.64
N VAL A 909 -34.38 -0.08 -10.15
CA VAL A 909 -35.36 -0.93 -10.86
C VAL A 909 -36.70 -0.21 -11.02
N GLY A 910 -37.14 0.54 -10.00
CA GLY A 910 -38.35 1.35 -10.06
C GLY A 910 -38.27 2.40 -11.17
N GLU A 911 -37.16 3.15 -11.25
CA GLU A 911 -36.93 4.13 -12.31
C GLU A 911 -36.89 3.47 -13.68
N LEU A 912 -36.13 2.40 -13.86
CA LEU A 912 -36.05 1.65 -15.11
C LEU A 912 -37.45 1.25 -15.63
N HIS A 913 -38.30 0.71 -14.76
CA HIS A 913 -39.67 0.35 -15.14
C HIS A 913 -40.51 1.58 -15.47
N ARG A 914 -40.39 2.66 -14.70
CA ARG A 914 -41.13 3.90 -14.92
C ARG A 914 -40.80 4.51 -16.29
N GLU A 915 -39.52 4.56 -16.62
CA GLU A 915 -39.00 5.07 -17.88
C GLU A 915 -39.37 4.20 -19.08
N SER A 916 -39.61 2.91 -18.82
CA SER A 916 -40.13 1.96 -19.82
C SER A 916 -41.64 2.05 -20.05
N GLY A 917 -42.38 2.73 -19.17
CA GLY A 917 -43.84 2.83 -19.19
C GLY A 917 -44.57 1.73 -18.41
N ASP A 918 -43.86 0.88 -17.67
CA ASP A 918 -44.45 -0.18 -16.83
C ASP A 918 -44.74 0.36 -15.41
N ALA A 919 -45.85 1.08 -15.28
CA ALA A 919 -46.22 1.77 -14.05
C ALA A 919 -46.47 0.81 -12.86
N GLU A 920 -46.99 -0.40 -13.08
CA GLU A 920 -47.26 -1.32 -11.97
C GLU A 920 -45.96 -1.90 -11.38
N ARG A 921 -45.02 -2.33 -12.22
CA ARG A 921 -43.73 -2.84 -11.73
C ARG A 921 -42.87 -1.76 -11.10
N ALA A 922 -42.89 -0.55 -11.66
CA ALA A 922 -42.23 0.61 -11.07
C ALA A 922 -42.77 0.88 -9.66
N ARG A 923 -44.10 0.95 -9.51
CA ARG A 923 -44.74 1.17 -8.21
C ARG A 923 -44.39 0.10 -7.19
N GLN A 924 -44.42 -1.17 -7.57
CA GLN A 924 -44.06 -2.27 -6.66
C GLN A 924 -42.62 -2.16 -6.17
N SER A 925 -41.70 -1.75 -7.04
CA SER A 925 -40.28 -1.58 -6.70
C SER A 925 -40.06 -0.39 -5.77
N PHE A 926 -40.65 0.77 -6.07
CA PHE A 926 -40.60 1.94 -5.19
C PHE A 926 -41.24 1.68 -3.83
N ARG A 927 -42.34 0.91 -3.77
CA ARG A 927 -42.93 0.50 -2.49
C ARG A 927 -41.94 -0.30 -1.65
N LYS A 928 -41.25 -1.29 -2.24
CA LYS A 928 -40.22 -2.08 -1.53
C LYS A 928 -39.08 -1.18 -1.01
N GLY A 929 -38.57 -0.27 -1.82
CA GLY A 929 -37.54 0.69 -1.39
C GLY A 929 -38.02 1.62 -0.27
N SER A 930 -39.30 2.03 -0.33
CA SER A 930 -39.94 2.87 0.69
C SER A 930 -40.16 2.14 2.02
N GLU A 931 -40.47 0.85 2.00
CA GLU A 931 -40.64 -0.01 3.20
C GLU A 931 -39.33 -0.21 3.97
N LEU A 932 -38.17 0.04 3.34
CA LEU A 932 -36.84 0.00 3.98
C LEU A 932 -36.50 1.29 4.74
N TRP A 933 -37.33 2.33 4.67
CA TRP A 933 -37.16 3.54 5.48
C TRP A 933 -37.32 3.24 6.97
N LYS A 934 -36.28 3.48 7.76
CA LYS A 934 -36.28 3.34 9.23
C LYS A 934 -35.71 4.59 9.91
N GLU A 935 -36.48 5.24 10.78
CA GLU A 935 -35.99 6.40 11.55
C GLU A 935 -35.15 5.96 12.77
N PRO A 936 -34.19 6.79 13.26
CA PRO A 936 -33.81 8.12 12.78
C PRO A 936 -32.81 8.16 11.61
N SER A 937 -32.34 7.02 11.08
CA SER A 937 -31.25 6.96 10.09
C SER A 937 -31.72 6.33 8.79
N VAL A 938 -31.80 7.12 7.71
CA VAL A 938 -32.52 6.75 6.47
C VAL A 938 -31.58 6.94 5.27
N SER A 939 -31.56 5.99 4.33
CA SER A 939 -30.79 6.11 3.08
C SER A 939 -31.43 7.10 2.10
N GLU A 940 -30.60 7.75 1.28
CA GLU A 940 -31.06 8.63 0.20
C GLU A 940 -32.05 7.91 -0.74
N SER A 941 -31.73 6.68 -1.14
CA SER A 941 -32.54 5.89 -2.05
C SER A 941 -33.89 5.47 -1.47
N SER A 942 -33.99 5.21 -0.16
CA SER A 942 -35.30 4.98 0.48
C SER A 942 -36.17 6.24 0.49
N ILE A 943 -35.56 7.42 0.60
CA ILE A 943 -36.28 8.71 0.54
C ILE A 943 -36.83 8.92 -0.86
N GLU A 944 -36.01 8.71 -1.88
CA GLU A 944 -36.43 8.81 -3.28
C GLU A 944 -37.50 7.78 -3.64
N ALA A 945 -37.33 6.53 -3.19
CA ALA A 945 -38.33 5.48 -3.39
C ALA A 945 -39.68 5.87 -2.79
N ARG A 946 -39.69 6.45 -1.58
CA ARG A 946 -40.93 6.95 -0.94
C ARG A 946 -41.56 8.08 -1.73
N SER A 947 -40.75 9.00 -2.24
CA SER A 947 -41.21 10.11 -3.08
C SER A 947 -41.84 9.61 -4.38
N TYR A 948 -41.18 8.71 -5.09
CA TYR A 948 -41.73 8.11 -6.32
C TYR A 948 -42.97 7.29 -6.03
N PHE A 949 -42.98 6.49 -4.96
CA PHE A 949 -44.18 5.74 -4.57
C PHE A 949 -45.36 6.69 -4.30
N GLY A 950 -45.13 7.79 -3.59
CA GLY A 950 -46.12 8.84 -3.35
C GLY A 950 -46.65 9.47 -4.65
N LEU A 951 -45.76 9.84 -5.57
CA LEU A 951 -46.14 10.37 -6.88
C LEU A 951 -47.07 9.39 -7.63
N MET A 952 -46.72 8.11 -7.63
CA MET A 952 -47.51 7.09 -8.32
C MET A 952 -48.87 6.83 -7.67
N GLU A 953 -48.99 6.92 -6.34
CA GLU A 953 -50.30 6.89 -5.67
C GLU A 953 -51.18 8.07 -6.12
N ALA A 954 -50.60 9.27 -6.23
CA ALA A 954 -51.33 10.45 -6.69
C ALA A 954 -51.77 10.36 -8.16
N GLU A 955 -50.92 9.85 -9.05
CA GLU A 955 -51.23 9.61 -10.46
C GLU A 955 -52.39 8.59 -10.64
N ARG A 956 -52.50 7.61 -9.73
CA ARG A 956 -53.58 6.61 -9.72
C ARG A 956 -54.88 7.08 -9.08
N GLY A 957 -54.88 8.26 -8.45
CA GLY A 957 -56.08 8.90 -7.89
C GLY A 957 -56.05 9.14 -6.38
N ASP A 958 -55.15 8.51 -5.61
CA ASP A 958 -55.02 8.74 -4.17
C ASP A 958 -54.08 9.93 -3.89
N ARG A 959 -54.57 11.12 -4.23
CA ARG A 959 -53.79 12.38 -4.19
C ARG A 959 -53.43 12.84 -2.78
N GLU A 960 -54.22 12.47 -1.77
CA GLU A 960 -53.90 12.82 -0.36
C GLU A 960 -52.77 11.96 0.17
N ARG A 961 -52.84 10.64 -0.05
CA ARG A 961 -51.75 9.73 0.32
C ARG A 961 -50.47 10.09 -0.42
N GLY A 962 -50.56 10.35 -1.72
CA GLY A 962 -49.40 10.74 -2.52
C GLY A 962 -48.74 12.03 -2.04
N LEU A 963 -49.54 13.05 -1.70
CA LEU A 963 -49.03 14.29 -1.12
C LEU A 963 -48.32 14.06 0.21
N SER A 964 -48.91 13.27 1.11
CA SER A 964 -48.31 12.96 2.42
C SER A 964 -46.95 12.27 2.27
N LEU A 965 -46.85 11.28 1.39
CA LEU A 965 -45.61 10.54 1.15
C LEU A 965 -44.53 11.42 0.52
N CYS A 966 -44.85 12.21 -0.51
CA CYS A 966 -43.89 13.12 -1.14
C CYS A 966 -43.41 14.21 -0.17
N ARG A 967 -44.31 14.76 0.66
CA ARG A 967 -43.95 15.78 1.65
C ARG A 967 -42.99 15.24 2.70
N GLN A 968 -43.27 14.05 3.25
CA GLN A 968 -42.37 13.37 4.19
C GLN A 968 -40.97 13.16 3.58
N ALA A 969 -40.91 12.72 2.32
CA ALA A 969 -39.66 12.53 1.61
C ALA A 969 -38.88 13.84 1.43
N ALA A 970 -39.53 14.90 0.96
CA ALA A 970 -38.90 16.21 0.78
C ALA A 970 -38.42 16.83 2.11
N GLU A 971 -39.22 16.75 3.18
CA GLU A 971 -38.82 17.22 4.51
C GLU A 971 -37.60 16.46 5.05
N ARG A 972 -37.52 15.14 4.82
CA ARG A 972 -36.35 14.36 5.23
C ARG A 972 -35.13 14.70 4.38
N ALA A 973 -35.27 14.82 3.06
CA ALA A 973 -34.19 15.21 2.16
C ALA A 973 -33.60 16.59 2.54
N ARG A 974 -34.45 17.56 2.93
CA ARG A 974 -34.01 18.87 3.45
C ARG A 974 -33.12 18.71 4.68
N ARG A 975 -33.48 17.82 5.61
CA ARG A 975 -32.68 17.56 6.83
C ARG A 975 -31.34 16.89 6.53
N LEU A 976 -31.28 16.00 5.54
CA LEU A 976 -30.02 15.35 5.12
C LEU A 976 -29.07 16.29 4.36
N GLN A 977 -29.58 17.42 3.85
CA GLN A 977 -28.82 18.34 2.99
C GLN A 977 -28.24 17.70 1.72
N HIS A 978 -28.87 16.61 1.25
CA HIS A 978 -28.49 15.95 0.00
C HIS A 978 -29.14 16.67 -1.19
N LEU A 979 -28.36 17.48 -1.92
CA LEU A 979 -28.82 18.36 -3.00
C LEU A 979 -29.61 17.60 -4.07
N HIS A 980 -29.07 16.47 -4.54
CA HIS A 980 -29.66 15.68 -5.62
C HIS A 980 -31.02 15.09 -5.19
N THR A 981 -31.04 14.43 -4.03
CA THR A 981 -32.22 13.83 -3.41
C THR A 981 -33.29 14.88 -3.09
N LEU A 982 -32.88 16.05 -2.59
CA LEU A 982 -33.78 17.17 -2.33
C LEU A 982 -34.44 17.68 -3.62
N ALA A 983 -33.64 17.96 -4.66
CA ALA A 983 -34.17 18.41 -5.95
C ALA A 983 -35.17 17.40 -6.53
N ARG A 984 -34.85 16.09 -6.49
CA ARG A 984 -35.72 15.02 -6.99
C ARG A 984 -37.02 14.90 -6.21
N THR A 985 -36.96 14.95 -4.88
CA THR A 985 -38.16 14.87 -4.02
C THR A 985 -39.07 16.09 -4.15
N LEU A 986 -38.51 17.30 -4.30
CA LEU A 986 -39.27 18.53 -4.56
C LEU A 986 -39.95 18.51 -5.92
N ILE A 987 -39.28 18.03 -6.97
CA ILE A 987 -39.87 17.86 -8.31
C ILE A 987 -41.08 16.92 -8.26
N ASN A 988 -40.96 15.79 -7.56
CA ASN A 988 -42.07 14.85 -7.38
C ASN A 988 -43.22 15.46 -6.55
N LEU A 989 -42.90 16.24 -5.50
CA LEU A 989 -43.90 16.95 -4.69
C LEU A 989 -44.65 18.01 -5.52
N ALA A 990 -43.93 18.81 -6.30
CA ALA A 990 -44.49 19.80 -7.20
C ALA A 990 -45.41 19.15 -8.27
N GLN A 991 -45.01 18.00 -8.79
CA GLN A 991 -45.84 17.21 -9.72
C GLN A 991 -47.17 16.78 -9.07
N VAL A 992 -47.16 16.37 -7.79
CA VAL A 992 -48.38 16.06 -7.04
C VAL A 992 -49.25 17.32 -6.85
N HIS A 993 -48.65 18.46 -6.51
CA HIS A 993 -49.40 19.73 -6.43
C HIS A 993 -50.01 20.13 -7.78
N VAL A 994 -49.32 19.94 -8.90
CA VAL A 994 -49.87 20.15 -10.26
C VAL A 994 -51.07 19.22 -10.52
N LEU A 995 -50.99 17.94 -10.16
CA LEU A 995 -52.11 16.98 -10.30
C LEU A 995 -53.33 17.39 -9.46
N ARG A 996 -53.10 18.06 -8.33
CA ARG A 996 -54.12 18.63 -7.44
C ARG A 996 -54.60 20.03 -7.85
N LYS A 997 -54.01 20.62 -8.90
CA LYS A 997 -54.23 22.01 -9.33
C LYS A 997 -53.83 23.06 -8.28
N GLU A 998 -52.92 22.71 -7.38
CA GLU A 998 -52.32 23.59 -6.36
C GLU A 998 -51.07 24.29 -6.92
N TYR A 999 -51.24 25.04 -8.02
CA TYR A 999 -50.12 25.53 -8.83
C TYR A 999 -49.17 26.49 -8.10
N ALA A 1000 -49.67 27.32 -7.17
CA ALA A 1000 -48.83 28.21 -6.38
C ALA A 1000 -47.84 27.43 -5.51
N ARG A 1001 -48.32 26.39 -4.82
CA ARG A 1001 -47.47 25.49 -4.02
C ARG A 1001 -46.48 24.72 -4.88
N ALA A 1002 -46.88 24.28 -6.07
CA ALA A 1002 -45.96 23.65 -7.00
C ALA A 1002 -44.80 24.59 -7.38
N ILE A 1003 -45.06 25.90 -7.54
CA ILE A 1003 -44.00 26.88 -7.81
C ILE A 1003 -43.11 27.09 -6.57
N GLU A 1004 -43.69 27.17 -5.37
CA GLU A 1004 -42.93 27.26 -4.10
C GLU A 1004 -41.94 26.09 -3.94
N ASP A 1005 -42.39 24.85 -4.16
CA ASP A 1005 -41.52 23.67 -4.10
C ASP A 1005 -40.40 23.72 -5.17
N LEU A 1006 -40.70 24.24 -6.36
CA LEU A 1006 -39.75 24.35 -7.47
C LEU A 1006 -38.76 25.50 -7.30
N ASP A 1007 -39.10 26.55 -6.55
CA ASP A 1007 -38.20 27.65 -6.21
C ASP A 1007 -37.07 27.20 -5.26
N GLU A 1008 -37.31 26.14 -4.47
CA GLU A 1008 -36.28 25.51 -3.64
C GLU A 1008 -35.30 24.64 -4.46
N VAL A 1009 -35.60 24.28 -5.71
CA VAL A 1009 -34.72 23.45 -6.54
C VAL A 1009 -33.53 24.30 -7.05
N PRO A 1010 -32.28 23.92 -6.73
CA PRO A 1010 -31.14 24.75 -7.11
C PRO A 1010 -30.82 24.62 -8.60
N VAL A 1011 -31.11 25.68 -9.36
CA VAL A 1011 -30.99 25.71 -10.83
C VAL A 1011 -29.82 26.57 -11.36
N ALA A 1012 -29.09 27.24 -10.48
CA ALA A 1012 -27.96 28.12 -10.78
C ALA A 1012 -26.99 28.24 -9.59
N GLY A 1013 -25.77 28.71 -9.83
CA GLY A 1013 -24.72 28.87 -8.81
C GLY A 1013 -23.82 27.63 -8.66
N GLU A 1014 -22.97 27.64 -7.63
CA GLU A 1014 -22.00 26.56 -7.35
C GLU A 1014 -22.67 25.25 -6.91
N ARG A 1015 -23.82 25.34 -6.23
CA ARG A 1015 -24.65 24.18 -5.82
C ARG A 1015 -25.84 24.05 -6.77
N THR A 1016 -25.62 23.42 -7.93
CA THR A 1016 -26.63 23.30 -8.98
C THR A 1016 -27.00 21.84 -9.23
N ALA A 1017 -28.30 21.57 -9.39
CA ALA A 1017 -28.77 20.24 -9.74
C ALA A 1017 -28.34 19.85 -11.17
N GLY A 1018 -28.24 18.55 -11.44
CA GLY A 1018 -27.96 18.03 -12.78
C GLY A 1018 -28.96 18.54 -13.84
N LEU A 1019 -28.51 18.61 -15.09
CA LEU A 1019 -29.29 19.16 -16.22
C LEU A 1019 -30.66 18.50 -16.38
N GLU A 1020 -30.77 17.18 -16.12
CA GLU A 1020 -32.05 16.47 -16.25
C GLU A 1020 -33.06 16.94 -15.19
N LEU A 1021 -32.64 17.11 -13.94
CA LEU A 1021 -33.51 17.58 -12.86
C LEU A 1021 -33.91 19.05 -13.09
N ARG A 1022 -32.98 19.89 -13.56
CA ARG A 1022 -33.26 21.28 -13.95
C ARG A 1022 -34.30 21.36 -15.07
N ALA A 1023 -34.16 20.53 -16.10
CA ALA A 1023 -35.12 20.48 -17.21
C ALA A 1023 -36.53 20.12 -16.71
N ARG A 1024 -36.64 19.11 -15.84
CA ARG A 1024 -37.92 18.69 -15.22
C ARG A 1024 -38.52 19.80 -14.36
N ALA A 1025 -37.71 20.46 -13.54
CA ALA A 1025 -38.16 21.56 -12.69
C ALA A 1025 -38.73 22.72 -13.52
N PHE A 1026 -38.03 23.14 -14.58
CA PHE A 1026 -38.51 24.18 -15.49
C PHE A 1026 -39.77 23.77 -16.25
N TYR A 1027 -39.86 22.52 -16.69
CA TYR A 1027 -41.05 22.01 -17.38
C TYR A 1027 -42.29 22.04 -16.45
N LEU A 1028 -42.14 21.56 -15.22
CA LEU A 1028 -43.23 21.60 -14.24
C LEU A 1028 -43.61 23.02 -13.86
N ARG A 1029 -42.64 23.93 -13.76
CA ARG A 1029 -42.91 25.36 -13.55
C ARG A 1029 -43.75 25.92 -14.69
N GLY A 1030 -43.43 25.58 -15.94
CA GLY A 1030 -44.20 25.96 -17.11
C GLY A 1030 -45.65 25.48 -17.04
N ARG A 1031 -45.85 24.21 -16.67
CA ARG A 1031 -47.19 23.60 -16.48
C ARG A 1031 -47.99 24.29 -15.37
N ALA A 1032 -47.37 24.61 -14.24
CA ALA A 1032 -48.02 25.32 -13.14
C ALA A 1032 -48.42 26.75 -13.54
N LEU A 1033 -47.51 27.49 -14.21
CA LEU A 1033 -47.77 28.84 -14.70
C LEU A 1033 -48.89 28.89 -15.75
N GLU A 1034 -48.92 27.91 -16.66
CA GLU A 1034 -50.00 27.74 -17.62
C GLU A 1034 -51.34 27.49 -16.92
N GLY A 1035 -51.35 26.61 -15.91
CA GLY A 1035 -52.53 26.38 -15.06
C GLY A 1035 -53.03 27.61 -14.30
N MET A 1036 -52.15 28.60 -14.06
CA MET A 1036 -52.48 29.90 -13.47
C MET A 1036 -52.81 30.99 -14.51
N GLY A 1037 -52.79 30.68 -15.81
CA GLY A 1037 -53.03 31.65 -16.88
C GLY A 1037 -51.84 32.57 -17.22
N ARG A 1038 -50.65 32.32 -16.66
CA ARG A 1038 -49.42 33.13 -16.85
C ARG A 1038 -48.64 32.69 -18.10
N SER A 1039 -49.27 32.83 -19.26
CA SER A 1039 -48.81 32.24 -20.53
C SER A 1039 -47.40 32.66 -20.98
N GLN A 1040 -47.00 33.92 -20.78
CA GLN A 1040 -45.66 34.39 -21.18
C GLN A 1040 -44.55 33.76 -20.33
N GLU A 1041 -44.80 33.67 -19.02
CA GLU A 1041 -43.84 33.08 -18.09
C GLU A 1041 -43.74 31.56 -18.27
N ALA A 1042 -44.88 30.91 -18.58
CA ALA A 1042 -44.90 29.50 -18.93
C ALA A 1042 -44.02 29.21 -20.16
N LYS A 1043 -44.13 30.02 -21.22
CA LYS A 1043 -43.27 29.91 -22.42
C LYS A 1043 -41.79 30.05 -22.08
N ALA A 1044 -41.42 31.02 -21.23
CA ALA A 1044 -40.04 31.20 -20.79
C ALA A 1044 -39.52 29.98 -20.01
N ALA A 1045 -40.34 29.40 -19.12
CA ALA A 1045 -40.00 28.20 -18.38
C ALA A 1045 -39.81 26.98 -19.31
N PHE A 1046 -40.72 26.74 -20.26
CA PHE A 1046 -40.56 25.67 -21.25
C PHE A 1046 -39.33 25.85 -22.15
N SER A 1047 -38.95 27.10 -22.46
CA SER A 1047 -37.71 27.38 -23.19
C SER A 1047 -36.48 26.94 -22.40
N LYS A 1048 -36.41 27.28 -21.11
CA LYS A 1048 -35.31 26.85 -20.22
C LYS A 1048 -35.26 25.32 -20.06
N ALA A 1049 -36.42 24.67 -19.97
CA ALA A 1049 -36.50 23.20 -19.91
C ALA A 1049 -35.88 22.55 -21.14
N ARG A 1050 -36.23 23.07 -22.34
CA ARG A 1050 -35.70 22.59 -23.62
C ARG A 1050 -34.20 22.83 -23.77
N GLU A 1051 -33.73 24.00 -23.36
CA GLU A 1051 -32.31 24.32 -23.39
C GLU A 1051 -31.49 23.34 -22.53
N ALA A 1052 -31.94 23.10 -21.29
CA ALA A 1052 -31.28 22.18 -20.37
C ALA A 1052 -31.24 20.73 -20.90
N ILE A 1053 -32.38 20.20 -21.38
CA ILE A 1053 -32.42 18.82 -21.90
C ILE A 1053 -31.66 18.66 -23.21
N ARG A 1054 -31.68 19.68 -24.09
CA ARG A 1054 -30.92 19.66 -25.34
C ARG A 1054 -29.43 19.70 -25.08
N SER A 1055 -28.98 20.51 -24.12
CA SER A 1055 -27.58 20.56 -23.69
C SER A 1055 -27.12 19.18 -23.20
N LEU A 1056 -27.90 18.54 -22.31
CA LEU A 1056 -27.62 17.18 -21.84
C LEU A 1056 -27.60 16.18 -23.01
N HIS A 1057 -28.61 16.19 -23.88
CA HIS A 1057 -28.68 15.27 -25.01
C HIS A 1057 -27.47 15.39 -25.96
N LEU A 1058 -26.97 16.62 -26.18
CA LEU A 1058 -25.80 16.87 -27.00
C LEU A 1058 -24.49 16.40 -26.34
N SER A 1059 -24.40 16.45 -25.00
CA SER A 1059 -23.23 15.94 -24.27
C SER A 1059 -23.16 14.41 -24.24
N LEU A 1060 -24.27 13.70 -24.47
CA LEU A 1060 -24.26 12.24 -24.56
C LEU A 1060 -23.50 11.74 -25.79
N ALA A 1061 -22.81 10.61 -25.62
CA ALA A 1061 -22.23 9.85 -26.72
C ALA A 1061 -23.31 9.49 -27.76
N ALA A 1062 -22.93 9.50 -29.04
CA ALA A 1062 -23.87 9.33 -30.15
C ALA A 1062 -24.72 8.04 -30.03
N ALA A 1063 -24.14 6.95 -29.52
CA ALA A 1063 -24.80 5.67 -29.32
C ALA A 1063 -25.97 5.70 -28.32
N HIS A 1064 -26.00 6.67 -27.39
CA HIS A 1064 -27.02 6.76 -26.35
C HIS A 1064 -28.06 7.85 -26.59
N ARG A 1065 -27.89 8.70 -27.62
CA ARG A 1065 -28.79 9.84 -27.87
C ARG A 1065 -30.22 9.39 -28.16
N GLU A 1066 -30.38 8.42 -29.04
CA GLU A 1066 -31.71 7.91 -29.42
C GLU A 1066 -32.40 7.19 -28.26
N SER A 1067 -31.68 6.32 -27.55
CA SER A 1067 -32.23 5.58 -26.40
C SER A 1067 -32.62 6.52 -25.26
N PHE A 1068 -31.83 7.57 -24.99
CA PHE A 1068 -32.14 8.60 -24.03
C PHE A 1068 -33.41 9.37 -24.42
N ALA A 1069 -33.51 9.82 -25.67
CA ALA A 1069 -34.67 10.55 -26.16
C ALA A 1069 -35.95 9.70 -26.20
N ALA A 1070 -35.83 8.37 -26.27
CA ALA A 1070 -36.94 7.43 -26.22
C ALA A 1070 -37.52 7.20 -24.82
N ARG A 1071 -36.87 7.68 -23.75
CA ARG A 1071 -37.38 7.57 -22.36
C ARG A 1071 -38.70 8.31 -22.21
N LYS A 1072 -39.72 7.64 -21.65
CA LYS A 1072 -41.11 8.15 -21.59
C LYS A 1072 -41.26 9.44 -20.79
N ASP A 1073 -40.41 9.63 -19.80
CA ASP A 1073 -40.37 10.81 -18.95
C ASP A 1073 -39.50 11.94 -19.50
N ILE A 1074 -38.71 11.68 -20.54
CA ILE A 1074 -37.92 12.69 -21.26
C ILE A 1074 -38.67 13.24 -22.48
N GLN A 1075 -39.48 12.42 -23.16
CA GLN A 1075 -40.27 12.82 -24.34
C GLN A 1075 -41.01 14.16 -24.18
N PRO A 1076 -41.66 14.47 -23.03
CA PRO A 1076 -42.36 15.75 -22.84
C PRO A 1076 -41.47 16.99 -22.78
N LEU A 1077 -40.15 16.83 -22.63
CA LEU A 1077 -39.18 17.92 -22.47
C LEU A 1077 -38.60 18.41 -23.82
N PHE A 1078 -38.79 17.65 -24.90
CA PHE A 1078 -38.31 17.99 -26.25
C PHE A 1078 -39.22 18.82 -27.18
N PRO A 1079 -40.55 19.03 -26.96
CA PRO A 1079 -41.46 19.51 -28.01
C PRO A 1079 -41.31 20.99 -28.42
#